data_AF-A0AAW6Q3Y6-F1
#
_entry.id   AF-A0AAW6Q3Y6-F1
#
_cell.length_a   1.000
_cell.length_b   1.000
_cell.length_c   1.000
_cell.angle_alpha   90.00
_cell.angle_beta   90.00
_cell.angle_gamma   90.00
#
_symmetry.space_group_name_H-M   'P 1'
#
loop_
_entity.id
_entity.type
_entity.pdbx_description
1 polymer ?
#
loop_
_entity_poly.entity_id
_entity_poly.type
_entity_poly.pdbx_seq_one_letter_code
_entity_poly.pdbx_strand_id
1 'polypeptide(L)'
;MKQFILLKKVSPGLVFLSLSPIVIITACKSEVDKKPTNSKIDEAKNDASKNEISKNDPKNDASKNDNPKNKGKIDADNQEQVIPSQGNNSNQENTEQNINVSSIFEDKTFLENKQAEIDSVSLKINGSKIEFKNINSANLYHFNSQGKYVKLLSVDKLDSDLTNYKIKLDSEDLQKNVWLNVKTVEDQGDYYKFVGEFSQNFINILNNGTVSSTFDIYIPKTKNDLGAITTFEQLISQIRANPSGNFKLANDISAESTEIGHNSTSYLENVYFSGRLESLEGKNFTIYDLEKPLFDNLNNATIQNINFKDLKVKSINNSQFAVGAIANSSSGSTINNVHLFGDVKGSKIVGGIAGVLDNNSIIKNSSFHGNIYSSQSAGGLSGIITRGSSIENSYGNINITSKLINSDKIGGIVAELGVNSSLKNIVIEGNVLNSGLDEFANSGGLIGLVSTNGTQDSPDTGIIENIYAKINFFNAKPIFGNFYKSSFFDYEKSFKNINFVNNADNESFPWLNIIDENTFSERAKKWKNLNNENIKLKTLNFSHLSGYQSDFSTAYANFAKLLPFYDRYTIMNYAHKVDKNSSLYSKNLLGFEFYDNQNLVKNLAREKEKVNKLRIYFGDGQIEDYKIDSFKQNDSEITDFSFEDKGVKLMVHPNILISDKKNQLVSGLIDLLKNTDLSDNSIFDTQNNFVDSSPIKEQLFIGQHETEVKNDLENIIDSISNNIDIFDLNDNKFTEFYKKDLVKEKNSIYIGLNYLYRWYSISDIKDKLLYSLGIYGKSNDSLSLLKDIGKLDFINLKANKTANAYHDAFSKYLKPKSVADFIEYNYNLFKEKDQAPDKYFDSLTKAYITKVESKSNTSVNKPMIERFKQEDQANKLLPLLTVKDQDALWFIFTTNSNISGLFSKYGYSNELLKEQVKKFAESAQGYYDVLYRILNEKSKKTMENYIVDVYDSFASKNDPGVKAYSLPLDHWLSLGNKNYAAFVPEGNKKLMYFDGTKILTEHGKSVFSHESTHTFDNDILLDGYGKRFGHRAESFAKGMFQAPFNGNNGI
;
A
#
# COMPACT_ATOMS: atom_id res chain seq x y z
N MET A 1 17.06 20.23 -34.44
CA MET A 1 18.08 21.26 -34.76
C MET A 1 19.46 20.76 -34.34
N LYS A 2 20.55 21.49 -34.67
CA LYS A 2 21.95 21.08 -34.42
C LYS A 2 22.51 21.64 -33.09
N GLN A 3 23.59 21.00 -32.61
CA GLN A 3 24.43 21.36 -31.43
C GLN A 3 23.70 21.20 -30.08
N PHE A 4 24.30 20.68 -29.00
CA PHE A 4 25.73 20.66 -28.59
C PHE A 4 26.41 19.28 -28.51
N ILE A 5 27.73 19.27 -28.29
CA ILE A 5 28.65 18.10 -28.32
C ILE A 5 29.78 18.28 -27.28
N LEU A 6 30.32 17.15 -26.77
CA LEU A 6 31.51 16.98 -25.88
C LEU A 6 31.36 17.51 -24.42
N LEU A 7 32.03 16.94 -23.41
CA LEU A 7 33.10 15.92 -23.39
C LEU A 7 32.74 14.61 -22.65
N LYS A 8 33.40 13.51 -23.05
CA LYS A 8 33.72 12.36 -22.17
C LYS A 8 35.16 12.48 -21.65
N LYS A 9 35.40 12.08 -20.40
CA LYS A 9 36.66 11.49 -19.91
C LYS A 9 36.32 10.33 -18.96
N VAL A 10 37.30 9.47 -18.65
CA VAL A 10 37.06 8.07 -18.25
C VAL A 10 37.80 7.70 -16.97
N SER A 11 37.04 7.20 -15.98
CA SER A 11 37.46 6.33 -14.86
C SER A 11 38.48 6.86 -13.82
N PRO A 12 38.61 6.21 -12.64
CA PRO A 12 37.58 5.50 -11.87
C PRO A 12 37.58 5.86 -10.36
N GLY A 13 36.48 5.50 -9.68
CA GLY A 13 36.47 5.23 -8.24
C GLY A 13 36.22 6.42 -7.32
N LEU A 14 35.10 6.38 -6.58
CA LEU A 14 34.93 7.08 -5.32
C LEU A 14 34.11 6.21 -4.37
N VAL A 15 34.56 6.08 -3.12
CA VAL A 15 33.89 5.28 -2.10
C VAL A 15 32.78 6.13 -1.45
N PHE A 16 31.57 5.61 -1.37
CA PHE A 16 30.51 6.20 -0.55
C PHE A 16 30.80 5.97 0.94
N LEU A 17 31.50 6.92 1.56
CA LEU A 17 31.58 7.03 3.02
C LEU A 17 30.33 7.74 3.54
N SER A 18 29.50 7.01 4.27
CA SER A 18 28.36 7.56 5.00
C SER A 18 28.83 8.36 6.22
N LEU A 19 28.97 9.68 6.10
CA LEU A 19 29.30 10.56 7.21
C LEU A 19 28.05 10.88 8.03
N SER A 20 27.87 10.16 9.15
CA SER A 20 26.95 10.56 10.22
C SER A 20 27.53 11.78 10.98
N PRO A 21 26.70 12.75 11.42
CA PRO A 21 27.19 13.92 12.14
C PRO A 21 27.66 13.55 13.56
N ILE A 22 28.93 13.77 13.84
CA ILE A 22 29.51 13.59 15.19
C ILE A 22 29.34 14.90 15.97
N VAL A 23 28.53 14.87 17.04
CA VAL A 23 28.44 15.97 18.00
C VAL A 23 29.56 15.81 19.03
N ILE A 24 30.58 16.67 18.95
CA ILE A 24 31.70 16.69 19.90
C ILE A 24 31.38 17.63 21.07
N ILE A 25 31.04 17.08 22.23
CA ILE A 25 31.00 17.83 23.49
C ILE A 25 32.36 17.69 24.18
N THR A 26 33.16 18.75 24.18
CA THR A 26 34.48 18.77 24.84
C THR A 26 34.33 19.18 26.29
N ALA A 27 34.60 18.26 27.22
CA ALA A 27 34.68 18.58 28.65
C ALA A 27 36.10 19.06 29.04
N CYS A 28 36.19 20.06 29.91
CA CYS A 28 37.44 20.48 30.55
C CYS A 28 37.22 20.81 32.04
N LYS A 29 38.24 20.57 32.87
CA LYS A 29 38.20 20.72 34.34
C LYS A 29 38.99 21.95 34.81
N SER A 30 38.48 22.61 35.85
CA SER A 30 39.21 23.15 37.04
C SER A 30 38.15 23.79 37.95
N GLU A 31 37.91 23.40 39.19
CA GLU A 31 38.75 23.26 40.40
C GLU A 31 39.09 24.58 41.13
N VAL A 32 38.54 24.70 42.36
CA VAL A 32 39.15 25.35 43.56
C VAL A 32 39.21 26.90 43.52
N ASP A 33 38.84 27.69 44.57
CA ASP A 33 38.84 27.46 46.03
C ASP A 33 37.87 28.37 46.85
N LYS A 34 37.79 28.12 48.17
CA LYS A 34 37.52 29.05 49.32
C LYS A 34 36.12 29.63 49.64
N LYS A 35 35.58 29.07 50.74
CA LYS A 35 34.73 29.64 51.82
C LYS A 35 35.30 30.95 52.46
N PRO A 36 34.60 31.63 53.42
CA PRO A 36 33.23 31.47 53.96
C PRO A 36 32.43 32.82 53.81
N THR A 37 31.48 33.35 54.63
CA THR A 37 30.89 33.04 55.98
C THR A 37 29.55 33.80 56.19
N ASN A 38 28.59 33.23 56.96
CA ASN A 38 27.55 33.92 57.77
C ASN A 38 26.49 34.82 57.05
N SER A 39 25.27 35.06 57.58
CA SER A 39 24.58 34.55 58.79
C SER A 39 23.06 34.80 58.75
N LYS A 40 22.28 33.90 59.38
CA LYS A 40 20.92 34.06 59.99
C LYS A 40 19.76 34.49 59.05
N ILE A 41 18.61 33.78 58.98
CA ILE A 41 17.65 33.28 60.01
C ILE A 41 16.70 34.38 60.51
N ASP A 42 15.40 34.20 60.22
CA ASP A 42 14.17 34.54 60.96
C ASP A 42 13.01 34.94 60.00
N GLU A 43 11.73 34.86 60.36
CA GLU A 43 10.94 33.65 60.69
C GLU A 43 9.43 33.95 60.48
N ALA A 44 8.59 32.91 60.51
CA ALA A 44 7.18 32.91 60.96
C ALA A 44 6.06 33.85 60.37
N LYS A 45 5.15 33.20 59.63
CA LYS A 45 3.69 33.05 59.93
C LYS A 45 2.64 34.21 59.85
N ASN A 46 1.57 33.88 59.10
CA ASN A 46 0.14 33.87 59.50
C ASN A 46 -0.85 35.05 59.28
N ASP A 47 -2.09 34.59 59.00
CA ASP A 47 -3.43 35.10 59.37
C ASP A 47 -4.08 36.36 58.76
N ALA A 48 -4.81 36.11 57.65
CA ALA A 48 -6.29 36.09 57.61
C ALA A 48 -7.17 37.36 57.61
N SER A 49 -8.41 37.15 57.10
CA SER A 49 -9.67 37.90 57.27
C SER A 49 -10.11 38.99 56.25
N LYS A 50 -10.92 38.53 55.27
CA LYS A 50 -12.35 38.86 55.05
C LYS A 50 -12.88 40.29 54.72
N ASN A 51 -13.98 40.27 53.94
CA ASN A 51 -15.09 41.24 53.80
C ASN A 51 -14.84 42.56 53.02
N GLU A 52 -15.83 43.21 52.37
CA GLU A 52 -17.07 42.80 51.65
C GLU A 52 -17.74 44.05 50.99
N ILE A 53 -18.71 43.88 50.06
CA ILE A 53 -19.80 44.86 49.72
C ILE A 53 -19.34 46.18 48.99
N SER A 54 -20.05 46.85 48.05
CA SER A 54 -21.33 46.64 47.32
C SER A 54 -21.40 47.34 45.95
N LYS A 55 -22.19 46.73 45.04
CA LYS A 55 -23.16 47.30 44.07
C LYS A 55 -23.19 48.83 43.78
N ASN A 56 -23.33 49.21 42.49
CA ASN A 56 -24.66 49.52 41.91
C ASN A 56 -24.62 49.75 40.38
N ASP A 57 -25.78 49.53 39.77
CA ASP A 57 -26.18 49.72 38.36
C ASP A 57 -27.42 50.70 38.39
N PRO A 58 -28.15 51.12 37.31
CA PRO A 58 -28.09 50.69 35.91
C PRO A 58 -28.44 51.75 34.80
N LYS A 59 -28.64 51.25 33.57
CA LYS A 59 -29.66 51.66 32.54
C LYS A 59 -29.37 52.70 31.42
N ASN A 60 -29.35 52.15 30.19
CA ASN A 60 -30.27 52.39 29.05
C ASN A 60 -29.92 53.25 27.80
N ASP A 61 -30.36 52.68 26.67
CA ASP A 61 -30.95 53.26 25.44
C ASP A 61 -30.14 54.00 24.35
N ALA A 62 -29.68 53.17 23.39
CA ALA A 62 -30.25 53.06 22.02
C ALA A 62 -29.97 54.10 20.91
N SER A 63 -30.00 53.57 19.67
CA SER A 63 -29.90 54.24 18.35
C SER A 63 -28.58 54.97 18.04
N LYS A 64 -28.24 55.28 16.79
CA LYS A 64 -28.20 54.58 15.47
C LYS A 64 -27.84 55.67 14.44
N ASN A 65 -27.07 55.29 13.42
CA ASN A 65 -27.04 55.87 12.06
C ASN A 65 -26.26 57.17 11.73
N ASP A 66 -25.67 57.08 10.52
CA ASP A 66 -25.35 58.11 9.49
C ASP A 66 -24.23 59.16 9.67
N ASN A 67 -23.10 58.90 8.99
CA ASN A 67 -22.60 59.55 7.74
C ASN A 67 -22.64 61.10 7.57
N PRO A 68 -21.82 61.70 6.67
CA PRO A 68 -20.58 61.25 6.01
C PRO A 68 -19.45 62.34 5.89
N LYS A 69 -18.36 62.05 5.15
CA LYS A 69 -17.52 62.90 4.23
C LYS A 69 -17.39 64.44 4.52
N ASN A 70 -16.25 65.12 4.35
CA ASN A 70 -15.42 65.15 3.12
C ASN A 70 -14.12 66.02 3.23
N LYS A 71 -13.08 65.69 2.44
CA LYS A 71 -11.99 66.48 1.79
C LYS A 71 -11.61 67.94 2.22
N GLY A 72 -10.29 68.17 2.34
CA GLY A 72 -9.57 69.45 2.08
C GLY A 72 -8.32 69.61 2.98
N LYS A 73 -7.04 69.67 2.55
CA LYS A 73 -6.29 70.56 1.61
C LYS A 73 -6.23 72.04 2.06
N ILE A 74 -5.09 72.73 2.12
CA ILE A 74 -3.66 72.37 1.88
C ILE A 74 -2.70 73.47 2.45
N ASP A 75 -1.37 73.27 2.45
CA ASP A 75 -0.26 74.25 2.62
C ASP A 75 -0.07 74.98 3.99
N ALA A 76 1.13 75.42 4.41
CA ALA A 76 2.50 75.18 3.93
C ALA A 76 3.58 75.48 5.03
N ASP A 77 4.82 75.06 4.73
CA ASP A 77 6.14 75.40 5.30
C ASP A 77 6.50 75.10 6.78
N ASN A 78 7.77 74.88 7.14
CA ASN A 78 8.94 74.13 6.61
C ASN A 78 10.23 74.59 7.33
N GLN A 79 11.31 73.79 7.17
CA GLN A 79 12.70 74.00 7.63
C GLN A 79 12.97 73.83 9.14
N GLU A 80 13.99 73.08 9.59
CA GLU A 80 14.88 72.06 8.97
C GLU A 80 15.53 71.27 10.15
N GLN A 81 16.25 70.14 10.06
CA GLN A 81 16.87 69.28 9.01
C GLN A 81 16.79 67.80 9.57
N VAL A 82 17.27 66.65 9.07
CA VAL A 82 18.30 66.18 8.10
C VAL A 82 17.78 64.88 7.41
N ILE A 83 18.42 64.46 6.31
CA ILE A 83 18.05 63.39 5.36
C ILE A 83 19.37 62.65 4.93
N PRO A 84 19.47 61.36 4.45
CA PRO A 84 18.46 60.33 4.08
C PRO A 84 18.68 58.84 4.54
N SER A 85 17.68 58.00 4.23
CA SER A 85 17.71 56.61 3.68
C SER A 85 18.37 55.38 4.34
N GLN A 86 17.56 54.31 4.39
CA GLN A 86 17.85 52.86 4.19
C GLN A 86 18.90 52.12 5.05
N GLY A 87 18.46 51.01 5.66
CA GLY A 87 19.32 49.98 6.25
C GLY A 87 18.50 48.79 6.79
N ASN A 88 18.99 47.56 6.59
CA ASN A 88 18.35 46.33 7.09
C ASN A 88 18.76 46.03 8.55
N ASN A 89 17.90 45.29 9.26
CA ASN A 89 18.20 44.00 9.91
C ASN A 89 16.87 43.50 10.53
N SER A 90 16.29 42.32 10.27
CA SER A 90 16.83 40.96 10.18
C SER A 90 17.60 40.52 11.44
N ASN A 91 16.85 39.99 12.43
CA ASN A 91 17.26 38.89 13.32
C ASN A 91 16.09 38.49 14.25
N GLN A 92 15.33 37.48 13.84
CA GLN A 92 14.80 36.47 14.76
C GLN A 92 15.24 35.13 14.19
N GLU A 93 15.90 34.32 15.00
CA GLU A 93 16.65 33.17 14.52
C GLU A 93 15.73 31.97 14.23
N ASN A 94 15.88 31.37 13.06
CA ASN A 94 15.26 30.09 12.76
C ASN A 94 15.94 28.99 13.59
N THR A 95 15.29 28.56 14.67
CA THR A 95 15.43 27.17 15.12
C THR A 95 14.34 26.35 14.46
N GLU A 96 14.71 25.50 13.50
CA GLU A 96 13.80 24.53 12.88
C GLU A 96 13.36 23.49 13.91
N GLN A 97 12.28 23.78 14.64
CA GLN A 97 11.58 22.77 15.40
C GLN A 97 10.88 21.83 14.42
N ASN A 98 11.48 20.66 14.21
CA ASN A 98 10.74 19.50 13.71
C ASN A 98 9.52 19.30 14.61
N ILE A 99 8.32 19.56 14.08
CA ILE A 99 7.06 19.35 14.79
C ILE A 99 6.82 17.85 14.84
N ASN A 100 7.47 17.21 15.81
CA ASN A 100 7.47 15.78 15.91
C ASN A 100 6.10 15.32 16.44
N VAL A 101 5.32 14.71 15.55
CA VAL A 101 4.08 13.99 15.89
C VAL A 101 4.39 12.50 16.14
N SER A 102 5.65 12.24 16.54
CA SER A 102 5.99 11.25 17.53
C SER A 102 4.89 11.11 18.58
N SER A 103 4.43 9.88 18.78
CA SER A 103 3.66 9.51 19.96
C SER A 103 4.46 9.76 21.24
N ILE A 104 3.83 9.64 22.41
CA ILE A 104 4.56 9.66 23.69
C ILE A 104 5.41 8.37 23.87
N PHE A 105 5.30 7.42 22.94
CA PHE A 105 6.20 6.28 22.76
C PHE A 105 7.44 6.56 21.88
N GLU A 106 7.53 7.72 21.22
CA GLU A 106 8.70 8.15 20.44
C GLU A 106 9.56 9.20 21.17
N ASP A 107 9.13 9.68 22.34
CA ASP A 107 10.08 10.25 23.30
C ASP A 107 11.00 9.11 23.79
N LYS A 108 12.32 9.32 23.79
CA LYS A 108 13.32 8.21 23.71
C LYS A 108 13.44 7.32 24.96
N THR A 109 12.61 7.59 25.96
CA THR A 109 12.31 6.73 27.10
C THR A 109 11.64 5.42 26.63
N PHE A 110 12.22 4.23 26.76
CA PHE A 110 13.41 3.88 27.55
C PHE A 110 14.21 2.72 26.91
N LEU A 111 14.69 2.91 25.67
CA LEU A 111 15.60 1.94 25.02
C LEU A 111 17.07 2.08 25.46
N GLU A 112 17.39 3.07 26.30
CA GLU A 112 18.44 2.90 27.29
C GLU A 112 18.00 1.84 28.31
N ASN A 113 18.28 0.56 28.03
CA ASN A 113 18.24 -0.47 29.06
C ASN A 113 19.25 -0.10 30.15
N LYS A 114 18.72 0.50 31.23
CA LYS A 114 19.48 1.14 32.31
C LYS A 114 20.55 0.17 32.82
N GLN A 115 21.80 0.59 32.67
CA GLN A 115 23.03 -0.18 32.85
C GLN A 115 22.88 -1.46 33.70
N ALA A 116 22.54 -2.59 33.06
CA ALA A 116 22.84 -3.89 33.64
C ALA A 116 24.37 -3.94 33.83
N GLU A 117 24.83 -4.38 34.99
CA GLU A 117 26.25 -4.34 35.35
C GLU A 117 27.09 -5.12 34.31
N ILE A 118 28.33 -4.65 34.09
CA ILE A 118 29.22 -5.19 33.05
C ILE A 118 29.83 -6.51 33.53
N ASP A 119 28.99 -7.53 33.65
CA ASP A 119 29.42 -8.91 33.79
C ASP A 119 30.08 -9.35 32.48
N SER A 120 31.34 -9.79 32.59
CA SER A 120 32.23 -10.07 31.46
C SER A 120 31.59 -10.93 30.36
N VAL A 121 31.30 -10.30 29.22
CA VAL A 121 30.54 -10.86 28.09
C VAL A 121 31.13 -12.19 27.57
N SER A 122 32.44 -12.38 27.70
CA SER A 122 33.17 -13.59 27.28
C SER A 122 32.92 -14.84 28.12
N LEU A 123 32.25 -14.74 29.28
CA LEU A 123 32.10 -15.86 30.24
C LEU A 123 30.66 -16.41 30.39
N LYS A 124 29.65 -15.78 29.78
CA LYS A 124 28.23 -16.19 29.93
C LYS A 124 27.62 -16.91 28.71
N ILE A 125 28.21 -16.83 27.52
CA ILE A 125 27.69 -17.51 26.31
C ILE A 125 28.36 -18.89 26.14
N ASN A 126 27.95 -19.85 26.98
CA ASN A 126 28.28 -21.26 26.79
C ASN A 126 27.20 -21.95 25.95
N GLY A 127 27.60 -22.44 24.77
CA GLY A 127 26.71 -23.07 23.79
C GLY A 127 25.84 -22.06 23.03
N SER A 128 25.18 -22.54 21.97
CA SER A 128 24.30 -21.73 21.12
C SER A 128 23.07 -21.25 21.89
N LYS A 129 22.65 -20.00 21.68
CA LYS A 129 21.47 -19.40 22.32
C LYS A 129 20.48 -18.86 21.29
N ILE A 130 19.23 -18.64 21.71
CA ILE A 130 18.16 -18.12 20.85
C ILE A 130 18.13 -16.59 21.00
N GLU A 131 18.20 -15.86 19.90
CA GLU A 131 18.09 -14.39 19.87
C GLU A 131 17.11 -13.94 18.79
N PHE A 132 16.09 -13.17 19.17
CA PHE A 132 15.24 -12.46 18.22
C PHE A 132 15.90 -11.15 17.78
N LYS A 133 15.97 -10.95 16.46
CA LYS A 133 16.81 -9.97 15.76
C LYS A 133 15.97 -9.21 14.71
N ASN A 134 16.48 -8.07 14.24
CA ASN A 134 15.76 -7.08 13.40
C ASN A 134 14.29 -6.88 13.85
N ILE A 135 14.09 -6.26 15.03
CA ILE A 135 12.76 -6.03 15.59
C ILE A 135 12.27 -4.65 15.15
N ASN A 136 11.14 -4.63 14.43
CA ASN A 136 10.48 -3.41 14.00
C ASN A 136 9.71 -2.77 15.15
N SER A 137 8.86 -3.55 15.83
CA SER A 137 8.02 -3.11 16.96
C SER A 137 7.88 -4.19 18.03
N ALA A 138 7.50 -3.77 19.24
CA ALA A 138 7.25 -4.64 20.39
C ALA A 138 6.07 -4.06 21.19
N ASN A 139 5.00 -4.83 21.36
CA ASN A 139 3.72 -4.37 21.90
C ASN A 139 3.26 -5.28 23.06
N LEU A 140 2.76 -4.69 24.15
CA LEU A 140 2.12 -5.44 25.23
C LEU A 140 0.68 -5.79 24.82
N TYR A 141 0.25 -7.02 25.11
CA TYR A 141 -1.14 -7.46 25.03
C TYR A 141 -1.59 -8.06 26.37
N HIS A 142 -2.87 -7.91 26.71
CA HIS A 142 -3.50 -8.49 27.91
C HIS A 142 -4.78 -9.27 27.56
N PHE A 143 -4.99 -10.40 28.23
CA PHE A 143 -6.13 -11.28 28.04
C PHE A 143 -7.38 -10.75 28.75
N ASN A 144 -8.33 -10.22 27.97
CA ASN A 144 -9.52 -9.57 28.49
C ASN A 144 -10.64 -10.56 28.90
N SER A 145 -11.67 -10.05 29.57
CA SER A 145 -12.83 -10.83 30.02
C SER A 145 -13.72 -11.39 28.89
N GLN A 146 -13.47 -11.03 27.64
CA GLN A 146 -14.12 -11.60 26.45
C GLN A 146 -13.32 -12.78 25.85
N GLY A 147 -12.16 -13.10 26.43
CA GLY A 147 -11.31 -14.20 25.98
C GLY A 147 -10.41 -13.84 24.78
N LYS A 148 -10.01 -12.57 24.65
CA LYS A 148 -9.09 -12.08 23.60
C LYS A 148 -7.87 -11.39 24.20
N TYR A 149 -6.73 -11.47 23.52
CA TYR A 149 -5.58 -10.61 23.79
C TYR A 149 -5.78 -9.24 23.13
N VAL A 150 -5.77 -8.17 23.94
CA VAL A 150 -5.96 -6.78 23.52
C VAL A 150 -4.68 -5.97 23.75
N LYS A 151 -4.28 -5.15 22.77
CA LYS A 151 -3.09 -4.28 22.79
C LYS A 151 -3.21 -3.22 23.90
N LEU A 152 -2.21 -3.13 24.77
CA LEU A 152 -2.13 -2.13 25.85
C LEU A 152 -1.07 -1.07 25.54
N LEU A 153 -1.51 0.19 25.51
CA LEU A 153 -0.67 1.38 25.33
C LEU A 153 -0.42 2.14 26.66
N SER A 154 -1.18 1.82 27.72
CA SER A 154 -0.85 2.16 29.11
C SER A 154 -1.42 1.10 30.05
N VAL A 155 -0.96 1.08 31.31
CA VAL A 155 -1.48 0.18 32.35
C VAL A 155 -1.84 0.96 33.60
N ASP A 156 -3.09 0.85 34.05
CA ASP A 156 -3.56 1.40 35.33
C ASP A 156 -3.14 0.46 36.46
N LYS A 157 -3.85 -0.67 36.55
CA LYS A 157 -3.61 -1.73 37.51
C LYS A 157 -3.02 -2.96 36.84
N LEU A 158 -1.99 -3.53 37.46
CA LEU A 158 -1.42 -4.81 37.08
C LEU A 158 -2.37 -5.97 37.42
N ASP A 159 -2.48 -6.93 36.49
CA ASP A 159 -3.07 -8.23 36.75
C ASP A 159 -2.17 -9.06 37.68
N SER A 160 -2.77 -9.83 38.58
CA SER A 160 -2.08 -10.78 39.44
C SER A 160 -1.65 -12.05 38.69
N ASP A 161 -2.33 -12.43 37.60
CA ASP A 161 -1.88 -13.51 36.72
C ASP A 161 -1.07 -12.93 35.57
N LEU A 162 0.27 -12.98 35.68
CA LEU A 162 1.16 -12.52 34.61
C LEU A 162 1.03 -13.34 33.31
N THR A 163 0.45 -14.55 33.37
CA THR A 163 0.13 -15.34 32.16
C THR A 163 -1.11 -14.82 31.41
N ASN A 164 -1.75 -13.73 31.88
CA ASN A 164 -2.67 -12.94 31.06
C ASN A 164 -1.94 -11.90 30.19
N TYR A 165 -0.64 -11.65 30.39
CA TYR A 165 0.15 -10.73 29.55
C TYR A 165 1.02 -11.46 28.52
N LYS A 166 1.17 -10.85 27.34
CA LYS A 166 2.07 -11.28 26.26
C LYS A 166 2.79 -10.09 25.66
N ILE A 167 4.01 -10.30 25.18
CA ILE A 167 4.74 -9.30 24.38
C ILE A 167 4.82 -9.80 22.94
N LYS A 168 4.20 -9.09 22.01
CA LYS A 168 4.23 -9.37 20.56
C LYS A 168 5.36 -8.56 19.92
N LEU A 169 6.37 -9.24 19.38
CA LEU A 169 7.42 -8.65 18.55
C LEU A 169 7.07 -8.84 17.07
N ASP A 170 7.33 -7.81 16.27
CA ASP A 170 7.46 -7.91 14.82
C ASP A 170 8.95 -7.99 14.45
N SER A 171 9.37 -9.11 13.83
CA SER A 171 10.76 -9.37 13.46
C SER A 171 10.90 -9.49 11.94
N GLU A 172 11.76 -8.69 11.33
CA GLU A 172 12.08 -8.72 9.90
C GLU A 172 13.04 -9.88 9.52
N ASP A 173 13.78 -10.46 10.48
CA ASP A 173 14.59 -11.66 10.23
C ASP A 173 13.73 -12.94 10.18
N LEU A 174 12.75 -13.06 11.09
CA LEU A 174 11.81 -14.19 11.13
C LEU A 174 10.59 -13.97 10.22
N GLN A 175 10.25 -12.71 9.94
CA GLN A 175 9.18 -12.24 9.06
C GLN A 175 7.77 -12.72 9.46
N LYS A 176 7.58 -12.91 10.77
CA LYS A 176 6.44 -13.51 11.48
C LYS A 176 6.34 -12.83 12.85
N ASN A 177 5.17 -12.86 13.49
CA ASN A 177 5.07 -12.37 14.87
C ASN A 177 5.74 -13.37 15.83
N VAL A 178 6.35 -12.83 16.89
CA VAL A 178 6.90 -13.61 18.00
C VAL A 178 6.19 -13.19 19.28
N TRP A 179 5.59 -14.13 20.01
CA TRP A 179 4.89 -13.87 21.26
C TRP A 179 5.69 -14.41 22.44
N LEU A 180 6.15 -13.51 23.31
CA LEU A 180 6.86 -13.83 24.54
C LEU A 180 5.90 -13.94 25.73
N ASN A 181 6.26 -14.79 26.69
CA ASN A 181 5.65 -14.85 28.01
C ASN A 181 6.17 -13.68 28.87
N VAL A 182 5.30 -13.07 29.69
CA VAL A 182 5.76 -12.11 30.71
C VAL A 182 6.17 -12.88 31.97
N LYS A 183 7.44 -12.76 32.35
CA LYS A 183 8.02 -13.43 33.52
C LYS A 183 7.73 -12.67 34.81
N THR A 184 7.99 -11.37 34.78
CA THR A 184 7.91 -10.43 35.91
C THR A 184 7.54 -9.05 35.39
N VAL A 185 7.04 -8.20 36.29
CA VAL A 185 6.81 -6.79 36.03
C VAL A 185 7.38 -5.97 37.18
N GLU A 186 8.11 -4.91 36.85
CA GLU A 186 8.75 -4.01 37.82
C GLU A 186 8.11 -2.62 37.74
N ASP A 187 7.92 -1.97 38.88
CA ASP A 187 7.55 -0.55 38.94
C ASP A 187 8.80 0.32 38.75
N GLN A 188 8.77 1.22 37.77
CA GLN A 188 9.88 2.11 37.41
C GLN A 188 9.44 3.59 37.44
N GLY A 189 8.49 3.95 38.33
CA GLY A 189 8.02 5.33 38.52
C GLY A 189 6.82 5.65 37.65
N ASP A 190 7.03 6.31 36.51
CA ASP A 190 5.97 6.66 35.54
C ASP A 190 5.61 5.51 34.58
N TYR A 191 6.36 4.40 34.64
CA TYR A 191 6.24 3.25 33.74
C TYR A 191 6.24 1.95 34.54
N TYR A 192 5.66 0.90 33.96
CA TYR A 192 5.91 -0.49 34.35
C TYR A 192 6.84 -1.14 33.33
N LYS A 193 7.87 -1.83 33.80
CA LYS A 193 8.79 -2.62 32.97
C LYS A 193 8.32 -4.06 32.95
N PHE A 194 7.84 -4.52 31.80
CA PHE A 194 7.43 -5.90 31.56
C PHE A 194 8.62 -6.71 31.03
N VAL A 195 8.99 -7.77 31.75
CA VAL A 195 10.16 -8.61 31.47
C VAL A 195 9.73 -9.82 30.65
N GLY A 196 10.05 -9.83 29.35
CA GLY A 196 9.66 -10.89 28.41
C GLY A 196 10.66 -12.03 28.30
N GLU A 197 10.18 -13.26 28.22
CA GLU A 197 10.99 -14.45 27.92
C GLU A 197 10.31 -15.42 26.95
N PHE A 198 11.12 -16.25 26.29
CA PHE A 198 10.65 -17.27 25.33
C PHE A 198 10.98 -18.70 25.77
N SER A 199 12.23 -18.96 26.16
CA SER A 199 12.67 -20.26 26.69
C SER A 199 13.92 -20.08 27.56
N GLN A 200 14.35 -21.13 28.25
CA GLN A 200 15.57 -21.12 29.09
C GLN A 200 16.88 -20.85 28.31
N ASN A 201 16.85 -20.97 26.98
CA ASN A 201 17.99 -20.67 26.09
C ASN A 201 17.85 -19.33 25.35
N PHE A 202 16.81 -18.54 25.67
CA PHE A 202 16.64 -17.20 25.12
C PHE A 202 17.65 -16.21 25.69
N ILE A 203 18.22 -15.38 24.81
CA ILE A 203 18.99 -14.19 25.15
C ILE A 203 18.60 -13.02 24.24
N ASN A 204 18.83 -11.82 24.71
CA ASN A 204 18.66 -10.59 23.97
C ASN A 204 19.97 -9.80 24.02
N ILE A 205 20.72 -9.81 22.92
CA ILE A 205 21.90 -8.96 22.78
C ILE A 205 21.41 -7.56 22.38
N LEU A 206 21.89 -6.52 23.05
CA LEU A 206 21.46 -5.14 22.83
C LEU A 206 22.28 -4.46 21.72
N ASN A 207 21.88 -3.23 21.35
CA ASN A 207 22.57 -2.48 20.28
C ASN A 207 24.01 -2.07 20.68
N ASN A 208 24.32 -2.00 21.98
CA ASN A 208 25.66 -1.75 22.53
C ASN A 208 26.48 -3.04 22.77
N GLY A 209 25.96 -4.22 22.43
CA GLY A 209 26.63 -5.52 22.62
C GLY A 209 26.44 -6.19 24.00
N THR A 210 25.80 -5.53 24.97
CA THR A 210 25.43 -6.13 26.26
C THR A 210 24.43 -7.28 26.08
N VAL A 211 24.51 -8.33 26.90
CA VAL A 211 23.66 -9.53 26.82
C VAL A 211 22.69 -9.58 27.99
N SER A 212 21.38 -9.63 27.72
CA SER A 212 20.34 -9.99 28.69
C SER A 212 19.82 -11.41 28.41
N SER A 213 19.20 -12.06 29.41
CA SER A 213 18.36 -13.26 29.24
C SER A 213 16.89 -12.95 28.91
N THR A 214 16.52 -11.66 28.82
CA THR A 214 15.13 -11.20 28.69
C THR A 214 14.97 -10.09 27.65
N PHE A 215 13.75 -9.93 27.14
CA PHE A 215 13.37 -8.81 26.28
C PHE A 215 12.39 -7.92 27.03
N ASP A 216 12.92 -6.82 27.56
CA ASP A 216 12.18 -5.94 28.46
C ASP A 216 11.53 -4.80 27.68
N ILE A 217 10.26 -4.50 27.96
CA ILE A 217 9.54 -3.33 27.42
C ILE A 217 9.00 -2.46 28.55
N TYR A 218 8.92 -1.15 28.32
CA TYR A 218 8.44 -0.16 29.28
C TYR A 218 7.12 0.40 28.79
N ILE A 219 6.04 0.17 29.55
CA ILE A 219 4.69 0.65 29.21
C ILE A 219 4.31 1.76 30.20
N PRO A 220 3.83 2.93 29.73
CA PRO A 220 3.40 4.02 30.61
C PRO A 220 2.34 3.58 31.61
N LYS A 221 2.40 4.13 32.82
CA LYS A 221 1.26 4.06 33.73
C LYS A 221 0.12 4.92 33.20
N THR A 222 -1.09 4.39 33.29
CA THR A 222 -2.30 5.12 32.89
C THR A 222 -2.46 6.38 33.73
N LYS A 223 -2.51 7.53 33.08
CA LYS A 223 -2.80 8.81 33.74
C LYS A 223 -4.28 8.90 34.11
N ASN A 224 -4.57 8.63 35.38
CA ASN A 224 -5.91 8.68 35.98
C ASN A 224 -6.34 10.12 36.32
N ASP A 225 -6.34 11.00 35.32
CA ASP A 225 -6.99 12.31 35.42
C ASP A 225 -8.51 12.13 35.50
N LEU A 226 -9.14 12.81 36.45
CA LEU A 226 -10.50 12.50 36.89
C LEU A 226 -11.54 12.88 35.81
N GLY A 227 -12.09 11.87 35.13
CA GLY A 227 -12.99 12.03 33.98
C GLY A 227 -12.30 12.05 32.61
N ALA A 228 -11.00 11.75 32.55
CA ALA A 228 -10.29 11.55 31.28
C ALA A 228 -10.48 10.13 30.72
N ILE A 229 -10.08 9.94 29.47
CA ILE A 229 -10.23 8.71 28.69
C ILE A 229 -8.86 8.04 28.50
N THR A 230 -8.82 6.74 28.80
CA THR A 230 -7.58 5.95 28.83
C THR A 230 -7.66 4.63 28.06
N THR A 231 -8.85 4.22 27.60
CA THR A 231 -9.03 3.10 26.64
C THR A 231 -10.06 3.46 25.57
N PHE A 232 -10.11 2.70 24.48
CA PHE A 232 -11.08 2.91 23.41
C PHE A 232 -12.50 2.52 23.84
N GLU A 233 -12.66 1.49 24.66
CA GLU A 233 -13.96 1.08 25.24
C GLU A 233 -14.51 2.18 26.16
N GLN A 234 -13.65 2.90 26.90
CA GLN A 234 -14.04 4.08 27.67
C GLN A 234 -14.51 5.21 26.75
N LEU A 235 -13.80 5.48 25.64
CA LEU A 235 -14.21 6.49 24.65
C LEU A 235 -15.62 6.20 24.11
N ILE A 236 -15.86 4.97 23.65
CA ILE A 236 -17.14 4.59 23.05
C ILE A 236 -18.27 4.58 24.09
N SER A 237 -18.03 4.05 25.30
CA SER A 237 -19.06 3.99 26.35
C SER A 237 -19.42 5.37 26.92
N GLN A 238 -18.43 6.22 27.19
CA GLN A 238 -18.67 7.57 27.73
C GLN A 238 -19.37 8.47 26.69
N ILE A 239 -18.98 8.43 25.41
CA ILE A 239 -19.67 9.22 24.37
C ILE A 239 -21.11 8.71 24.16
N ARG A 240 -21.35 7.39 24.19
CA ARG A 240 -22.73 6.85 24.13
C ARG A 240 -23.57 7.24 25.35
N ALA A 241 -22.97 7.39 26.53
CA ALA A 241 -23.67 7.86 27.74
C ALA A 241 -23.95 9.38 27.73
N ASN A 242 -23.10 10.19 27.10
CA ASN A 242 -23.28 11.64 27.00
C ASN A 242 -22.79 12.22 25.66
N PRO A 243 -23.61 12.16 24.58
CA PRO A 243 -23.19 12.61 23.24
C PRO A 243 -22.86 14.10 23.08
N SER A 244 -23.17 14.95 24.07
CA SER A 244 -22.82 16.37 24.12
C SER A 244 -21.69 16.69 25.13
N GLY A 245 -21.05 15.67 25.70
CA GLY A 245 -19.99 15.81 26.70
C GLY A 245 -18.67 16.37 26.16
N ASN A 246 -17.82 16.84 27.08
CA ASN A 246 -16.44 17.21 26.79
C ASN A 246 -15.52 16.07 27.23
N PHE A 247 -14.78 15.50 26.27
CA PHE A 247 -14.02 14.27 26.41
C PHE A 247 -12.54 14.52 26.12
N LYS A 248 -11.66 14.06 27.01
CA LYS A 248 -10.21 14.26 26.88
C LYS A 248 -9.45 12.95 26.92
N LEU A 249 -8.67 12.65 25.88
CA LEU A 249 -7.71 11.55 25.88
C LEU A 249 -6.54 11.90 26.80
N ALA A 250 -6.16 10.98 27.68
CA ALA A 250 -5.01 11.11 28.59
C ALA A 250 -3.84 10.16 28.25
N ASN A 251 -4.05 9.20 27.35
CA ASN A 251 -3.06 8.26 26.83
C ASN A 251 -3.37 7.96 25.36
N ASP A 252 -2.41 7.37 24.63
CA ASP A 252 -2.68 6.77 23.31
C ASP A 252 -3.61 5.54 23.48
N ILE A 253 -4.50 5.28 22.54
CA ILE A 253 -5.51 4.18 22.60
C ILE A 253 -5.60 3.43 21.26
N SER A 254 -6.03 2.17 21.27
CA SER A 254 -6.15 1.32 20.06
C SER A 254 -7.52 0.64 20.01
N ALA A 255 -8.03 0.39 18.81
CA ALA A 255 -9.26 -0.34 18.54
C ALA A 255 -9.04 -1.79 18.02
N GLU A 256 -7.81 -2.33 18.03
CA GLU A 256 -7.40 -3.64 17.45
C GLU A 256 -8.18 -4.87 17.96
N SER A 257 -9.09 -4.72 18.93
CA SER A 257 -9.91 -5.83 19.44
C SER A 257 -11.34 -5.45 19.84
N THR A 258 -11.74 -4.19 19.64
CA THR A 258 -13.06 -3.68 20.04
C THR A 258 -14.14 -4.25 19.12
N GLU A 259 -15.10 -4.99 19.68
CA GLU A 259 -16.16 -5.61 18.87
C GLU A 259 -17.11 -4.58 18.26
N ILE A 260 -17.34 -4.74 16.96
CA ILE A 260 -18.22 -3.89 16.16
C ILE A 260 -19.09 -4.75 15.24
N GLY A 261 -20.34 -4.32 15.00
CA GLY A 261 -21.22 -5.00 14.07
C GLY A 261 -20.63 -5.00 12.66
N HIS A 262 -20.66 -6.15 11.98
CA HIS A 262 -20.14 -6.31 10.62
C HIS A 262 -20.62 -5.18 9.68
N ASN A 263 -21.94 -4.96 9.68
CA ASN A 263 -22.61 -3.95 8.86
C ASN A 263 -22.73 -2.57 9.55
N SER A 264 -22.12 -2.35 10.71
CA SER A 264 -22.18 -1.06 11.41
C SER A 264 -21.46 0.04 10.63
N THR A 265 -22.05 1.23 10.60
CA THR A 265 -21.52 2.39 9.86
C THR A 265 -20.31 3.04 10.53
N SER A 266 -20.15 2.86 11.85
CA SER A 266 -19.15 3.51 12.70
C SER A 266 -19.12 2.90 14.13
N TYR A 267 -18.07 3.16 14.91
CA TYR A 267 -18.01 2.74 16.33
C TYR A 267 -19.05 3.47 17.20
N LEU A 268 -19.45 4.68 16.82
CA LEU A 268 -20.54 5.46 17.42
C LEU A 268 -21.78 5.50 16.50
N GLU A 269 -22.12 4.35 15.91
CA GLU A 269 -23.34 4.18 15.10
C GLU A 269 -24.60 4.61 15.86
N ASN A 270 -25.47 5.34 15.13
CA ASN A 270 -26.68 6.02 15.60
C ASN A 270 -26.46 7.10 16.69
N VAL A 271 -25.22 7.56 16.91
CA VAL A 271 -24.93 8.69 17.82
C VAL A 271 -24.75 9.99 17.02
N TYR A 272 -25.51 11.02 17.38
CA TYR A 272 -25.28 12.39 16.96
C TYR A 272 -24.37 13.08 17.97
N PHE A 273 -23.05 13.01 17.73
CA PHE A 273 -22.09 13.63 18.61
C PHE A 273 -22.15 15.16 18.44
N SER A 274 -22.31 15.87 19.55
CA SER A 274 -22.43 17.34 19.62
C SER A 274 -21.49 17.96 20.66
N GLY A 275 -20.64 17.13 21.28
CA GLY A 275 -19.67 17.52 22.29
C GLY A 275 -18.31 17.88 21.70
N ARG A 276 -17.28 17.76 22.55
CA ARG A 276 -15.87 17.98 22.18
C ARG A 276 -15.06 16.74 22.51
N LEU A 277 -14.23 16.30 21.57
CA LEU A 277 -13.22 15.26 21.78
C LEU A 277 -11.85 15.85 21.47
N GLU A 278 -10.95 15.82 22.45
CA GLU A 278 -9.58 16.32 22.31
C GLU A 278 -8.57 15.53 23.15
N SER A 279 -7.29 15.86 23.02
CA SER A 279 -6.26 15.44 23.97
C SER A 279 -6.20 16.37 25.19
N LEU A 280 -5.57 15.90 26.29
CA LEU A 280 -5.09 16.80 27.35
C LEU A 280 -4.16 17.90 26.78
N GLU A 281 -4.09 19.01 27.50
CA GLU A 281 -3.50 20.25 27.00
C GLU A 281 -1.99 20.10 26.67
N GLY A 282 -1.60 20.65 25.51
CA GLY A 282 -0.22 20.57 25.00
C GLY A 282 0.17 19.21 24.41
N LYS A 283 -0.74 18.24 24.28
CA LYS A 283 -0.49 16.92 23.66
C LYS A 283 -1.38 16.66 22.45
N ASN A 284 -0.91 15.79 21.55
CA ASN A 284 -1.70 15.11 20.52
C ASN A 284 -1.58 13.59 20.77
N PHE A 285 -2.53 12.99 21.50
CA PHE A 285 -2.63 11.53 21.63
C PHE A 285 -3.16 10.89 20.35
N THR A 286 -2.88 9.61 20.19
CA THR A 286 -3.12 8.82 18.97
C THR A 286 -4.18 7.76 19.21
N ILE A 287 -5.13 7.66 18.29
CA ILE A 287 -6.08 6.55 18.18
C ILE A 287 -5.60 5.61 17.07
N TYR A 288 -5.22 4.40 17.44
CA TYR A 288 -4.70 3.37 16.53
C TYR A 288 -5.80 2.40 16.07
N ASP A 289 -5.55 1.73 14.94
CA ASP A 289 -6.23 0.49 14.52
C ASP A 289 -7.76 0.59 14.25
N LEU A 290 -8.27 1.75 13.79
CA LEU A 290 -9.69 1.86 13.42
C LEU A 290 -10.03 1.06 12.15
N GLU A 291 -10.95 0.11 12.25
CA GLU A 291 -11.54 -0.63 11.12
C GLU A 291 -12.83 0.00 10.57
N LYS A 292 -13.40 0.98 11.30
CA LYS A 292 -14.62 1.71 10.96
C LYS A 292 -14.47 3.20 11.29
N PRO A 293 -15.29 4.09 10.71
CA PRO A 293 -15.38 5.48 11.13
C PRO A 293 -15.61 5.58 12.65
N LEU A 294 -14.98 6.52 13.34
CA LEU A 294 -15.20 6.70 14.78
C LEU A 294 -16.64 7.15 15.07
N PHE A 295 -17.13 8.15 14.33
CA PHE A 295 -18.46 8.74 14.44
C PHE A 295 -19.34 8.42 13.23
N ASP A 296 -20.65 8.34 13.45
CA ASP A 296 -21.60 8.40 12.35
C ASP A 296 -21.83 9.85 11.94
N ASN A 297 -22.27 10.68 12.90
CA ASN A 297 -22.64 12.08 12.67
C ASN A 297 -21.98 13.01 13.71
N LEU A 298 -21.25 14.01 13.22
CA LEU A 298 -20.85 15.19 14.00
C LEU A 298 -21.89 16.30 13.79
N ASN A 299 -22.38 16.92 14.86
CA ASN A 299 -23.42 17.95 14.82
C ASN A 299 -23.13 19.09 15.80
N ASN A 300 -22.56 20.19 15.32
CA ASN A 300 -21.97 21.29 16.10
C ASN A 300 -20.83 20.85 17.06
N ALA A 301 -20.18 19.71 16.75
CA ALA A 301 -19.12 19.13 17.57
C ALA A 301 -17.74 19.73 17.28
N THR A 302 -16.78 19.44 18.16
CA THR A 302 -15.35 19.75 17.94
C THR A 302 -14.47 18.51 18.15
N ILE A 303 -13.71 18.11 17.12
CA ILE A 303 -12.66 17.09 17.20
C ILE A 303 -11.32 17.80 16.99
N GLN A 304 -10.39 17.73 17.96
CA GLN A 304 -9.10 18.42 17.80
C GLN A 304 -7.92 17.83 18.56
N ASN A 305 -6.69 18.11 18.09
CA ASN A 305 -5.44 17.71 18.74
C ASN A 305 -5.34 16.19 18.94
N ILE A 306 -5.64 15.40 17.91
CA ILE A 306 -5.64 13.93 17.95
C ILE A 306 -4.99 13.41 16.68
N ASN A 307 -4.19 12.36 16.78
CA ASN A 307 -3.67 11.62 15.63
C ASN A 307 -4.45 10.33 15.44
N PHE A 308 -4.47 9.81 14.20
CA PHE A 308 -5.02 8.50 13.87
C PHE A 308 -3.99 7.72 13.07
N LYS A 309 -3.55 6.56 13.56
CA LYS A 309 -2.54 5.70 12.90
C LYS A 309 -3.09 4.29 12.68
N ASP A 310 -2.48 3.56 11.74
CA ASP A 310 -2.85 2.19 11.35
C ASP A 310 -4.33 2.03 10.96
N LEU A 311 -4.90 3.07 10.32
CA LEU A 311 -6.28 3.08 9.82
C LEU A 311 -6.49 1.98 8.77
N LYS A 312 -7.59 1.22 8.93
CA LYS A 312 -8.03 0.14 8.03
C LYS A 312 -9.54 0.28 7.78
N VAL A 313 -10.01 1.52 7.64
CA VAL A 313 -11.43 1.89 7.74
C VAL A 313 -12.20 1.33 6.55
N LYS A 314 -13.06 0.33 6.77
CA LYS A 314 -13.78 -0.38 5.71
C LYS A 314 -15.29 -0.38 5.97
N SER A 315 -16.00 0.54 5.31
CA SER A 315 -17.45 0.40 5.18
C SER A 315 -17.76 -0.78 4.25
N ILE A 316 -18.64 -1.65 4.72
CA ILE A 316 -19.20 -2.79 3.97
C ILE A 316 -20.73 -2.74 3.95
N ASN A 317 -21.32 -1.63 4.42
CA ASN A 317 -22.76 -1.43 4.44
C ASN A 317 -23.18 -0.70 3.16
N ASN A 318 -23.75 -1.43 2.19
CA ASN A 318 -24.12 -0.87 0.89
C ASN A 318 -25.20 0.22 0.95
N SER A 319 -25.87 0.42 2.09
CA SER A 319 -26.79 1.53 2.30
C SER A 319 -26.07 2.83 2.68
N GLN A 320 -24.94 2.75 3.37
CA GLN A 320 -24.17 3.90 3.89
C GLN A 320 -23.83 4.89 2.77
N PHE A 321 -24.28 6.14 2.92
CA PHE A 321 -24.19 7.17 1.88
C PHE A 321 -22.76 7.73 1.72
N ALA A 322 -22.07 7.94 2.83
CA ALA A 322 -20.72 8.48 2.85
C ALA A 322 -19.87 7.82 3.94
N VAL A 323 -18.55 7.83 3.73
CA VAL A 323 -17.54 7.20 4.59
C VAL A 323 -16.35 8.13 4.73
N GLY A 324 -15.85 8.31 5.96
CA GLY A 324 -14.54 8.91 6.22
C GLY A 324 -13.96 8.40 7.53
N ALA A 325 -12.64 8.53 7.72
CA ALA A 325 -11.97 7.91 8.87
C ALA A 325 -12.48 8.41 10.24
N ILE A 326 -12.82 9.70 10.34
CA ILE A 326 -13.38 10.27 11.58
C ILE A 326 -14.90 10.13 11.60
N ALA A 327 -15.58 10.55 10.53
CA ALA A 327 -17.03 10.67 10.48
C ALA A 327 -17.62 10.42 9.09
N ASN A 328 -18.81 9.83 9.04
CA ASN A 328 -19.59 9.68 7.81
C ASN A 328 -20.19 11.03 7.37
N SER A 329 -20.73 11.79 8.33
CA SER A 329 -21.30 13.12 8.10
C SER A 329 -20.87 14.11 9.17
N SER A 330 -20.64 15.36 8.76
CA SER A 330 -20.35 16.49 9.63
C SER A 330 -21.29 17.65 9.31
N SER A 331 -22.02 18.15 10.32
CA SER A 331 -22.87 19.34 10.25
C SER A 331 -22.41 20.36 11.29
N GLY A 332 -22.14 21.60 10.90
CA GLY A 332 -21.72 22.70 11.81
C GLY A 332 -20.49 22.43 12.66
N SER A 333 -19.69 21.40 12.36
CA SER A 333 -18.67 20.86 13.27
C SER A 333 -17.25 21.22 12.82
N THR A 334 -16.31 21.28 13.77
CA THR A 334 -14.90 21.60 13.52
C THR A 334 -14.00 20.38 13.74
N ILE A 335 -13.15 20.08 12.76
CA ILE A 335 -12.06 19.11 12.82
C ILE A 335 -10.74 19.91 12.69
N ASN A 336 -9.97 20.03 13.77
CA ASN A 336 -8.84 20.97 13.87
C ASN A 336 -7.56 20.31 14.40
N ASN A 337 -6.44 20.43 13.71
CA ASN A 337 -5.15 19.85 14.15
C ASN A 337 -5.26 18.33 14.36
N VAL A 338 -5.71 17.63 13.30
CA VAL A 338 -5.94 16.18 13.29
C VAL A 338 -5.18 15.53 12.14
N HIS A 339 -4.41 14.47 12.42
CA HIS A 339 -3.46 13.88 11.46
C HIS A 339 -3.70 12.38 11.32
N LEU A 340 -3.94 11.92 10.10
CA LEU A 340 -4.42 10.57 9.79
C LEU A 340 -3.44 9.81 8.89
N PHE A 341 -3.26 8.51 9.18
CA PHE A 341 -2.37 7.60 8.48
C PHE A 341 -3.02 6.21 8.31
N GLY A 342 -3.14 5.76 7.05
CA GLY A 342 -3.69 4.46 6.67
C GLY A 342 -4.84 4.57 5.67
N ASP A 343 -5.63 3.51 5.54
CA ASP A 343 -6.55 3.31 4.42
C ASP A 343 -8.02 3.61 4.77
N VAL A 344 -8.75 4.17 3.80
CA VAL A 344 -10.20 4.39 3.89
C VAL A 344 -10.90 3.80 2.66
N LYS A 345 -11.81 2.86 2.91
CA LYS A 345 -12.57 2.13 1.90
C LYS A 345 -14.07 2.24 2.13
N GLY A 346 -14.77 2.60 1.07
CA GLY A 346 -16.22 2.66 1.02
C GLY A 346 -16.72 2.46 -0.40
N SER A 347 -17.92 2.93 -0.68
CA SER A 347 -18.67 2.48 -1.85
C SER A 347 -19.37 3.56 -2.64
N LYS A 348 -19.98 4.51 -1.93
CA LYS A 348 -20.69 5.65 -2.52
C LYS A 348 -19.79 6.87 -2.50
N ILE A 349 -19.82 7.64 -1.43
CA ILE A 349 -18.93 8.80 -1.23
C ILE A 349 -17.87 8.44 -0.20
N VAL A 350 -16.60 8.60 -0.54
CA VAL A 350 -15.48 8.33 0.38
C VAL A 350 -14.58 9.56 0.49
N GLY A 351 -14.22 9.93 1.71
CA GLY A 351 -13.26 10.99 2.01
C GLY A 351 -12.20 10.53 3.00
N GLY A 352 -10.94 10.96 2.83
CA GLY A 352 -9.86 10.57 3.73
C GLY A 352 -10.14 10.91 5.21
N ILE A 353 -10.67 12.11 5.48
CA ILE A 353 -10.95 12.58 6.85
C ILE A 353 -12.44 12.42 7.21
N ALA A 354 -13.34 12.89 6.35
CA ALA A 354 -14.80 12.87 6.55
C ALA A 354 -15.55 12.54 5.26
N GLY A 355 -16.68 11.83 5.36
CA GLY A 355 -17.50 11.48 4.20
C GLY A 355 -18.15 12.69 3.54
N VAL A 356 -18.91 13.48 4.30
CA VAL A 356 -19.36 14.81 3.87
C VAL A 356 -19.12 15.88 4.95
N LEU A 357 -18.80 17.10 4.51
CA LEU A 357 -18.89 18.33 5.31
C LEU A 357 -20.11 19.14 4.89
N ASP A 358 -20.92 19.54 5.86
CA ASP A 358 -22.19 20.23 5.64
C ASP A 358 -22.44 21.33 6.69
N ASN A 359 -23.35 22.25 6.40
CA ASN A 359 -23.80 23.36 7.27
C ASN A 359 -22.65 24.13 7.95
N ASN A 360 -21.71 24.70 7.19
CA ASN A 360 -20.52 25.40 7.71
C ASN A 360 -19.56 24.53 8.54
N SER A 361 -19.43 23.23 8.22
CA SER A 361 -18.40 22.38 8.83
C SER A 361 -17.00 22.75 8.34
N ILE A 362 -15.99 22.59 9.19
CA ILE A 362 -14.62 23.06 8.93
C ILE A 362 -13.62 21.94 9.21
N ILE A 363 -12.85 21.51 8.20
CA ILE A 363 -11.56 20.85 8.40
C ILE A 363 -10.48 21.93 8.36
N LYS A 364 -9.64 22.03 9.38
CA LYS A 364 -8.50 22.97 9.37
C LYS A 364 -7.25 22.41 10.04
N ASN A 365 -6.08 22.86 9.59
CA ASN A 365 -4.79 22.48 10.18
C ASN A 365 -4.56 20.95 10.23
N SER A 366 -5.19 20.19 9.33
CA SER A 366 -5.29 18.73 9.42
C SER A 366 -4.62 18.04 8.22
N SER A 367 -4.38 16.73 8.32
CA SER A 367 -3.74 15.99 7.21
C SER A 367 -4.17 14.54 7.08
N PHE A 368 -4.17 14.02 5.85
CA PHE A 368 -4.42 12.60 5.56
C PHE A 368 -3.28 11.98 4.72
N HIS A 369 -2.87 10.76 5.06
CA HIS A 369 -1.82 10.02 4.38
C HIS A 369 -2.24 8.56 4.17
N GLY A 370 -2.43 8.13 2.92
CA GLY A 370 -2.75 6.73 2.61
C GLY A 370 -3.66 6.53 1.40
N ASN A 371 -4.22 5.32 1.29
CA ASN A 371 -5.03 4.92 0.15
C ASN A 371 -6.53 5.17 0.39
N ILE A 372 -7.24 5.60 -0.67
CA ILE A 372 -8.67 5.85 -0.63
C ILE A 372 -9.34 5.04 -1.74
N TYR A 373 -10.26 4.15 -1.37
CA TYR A 373 -10.92 3.23 -2.28
C TYR A 373 -12.44 3.46 -2.29
N SER A 374 -13.03 3.67 -3.47
CA SER A 374 -14.49 3.82 -3.63
C SER A 374 -15.00 3.10 -4.88
N SER A 375 -16.17 2.46 -4.78
CA SER A 375 -16.90 1.91 -5.93
C SER A 375 -17.64 2.97 -6.77
N GLN A 376 -17.62 4.24 -6.36
CA GLN A 376 -18.34 5.34 -7.02
C GLN A 376 -17.56 6.66 -6.94
N SER A 377 -17.72 7.43 -5.86
CA SER A 377 -17.20 8.79 -5.69
C SER A 377 -16.13 8.87 -4.59
N ALA A 378 -15.08 9.66 -4.80
CA ALA A 378 -13.94 9.74 -3.87
C ALA A 378 -13.28 11.13 -3.82
N GLY A 379 -12.95 11.60 -2.62
CA GLY A 379 -12.26 12.85 -2.35
C GLY A 379 -11.08 12.68 -1.41
N GLY A 380 -9.92 13.27 -1.71
CA GLY A 380 -8.70 13.02 -0.93
C GLY A 380 -8.75 13.45 0.54
N LEU A 381 -9.44 14.56 0.85
CA LEU A 381 -9.62 15.04 2.23
C LEU A 381 -11.07 14.88 2.72
N SER A 382 -12.05 15.18 1.88
CA SER A 382 -13.47 14.91 2.15
C SER A 382 -14.18 14.48 0.87
N GLY A 383 -15.19 13.61 0.97
CA GLY A 383 -15.96 13.19 -0.20
C GLY A 383 -16.74 14.35 -0.82
N ILE A 384 -17.68 14.92 -0.05
CA ILE A 384 -18.44 16.13 -0.45
C ILE A 384 -18.17 17.25 0.56
N ILE A 385 -18.09 18.50 0.11
CA ILE A 385 -18.24 19.67 0.99
C ILE A 385 -19.35 20.58 0.46
N THR A 386 -20.27 21.02 1.31
CA THR A 386 -21.44 21.82 0.88
C THR A 386 -21.96 22.76 1.98
N ARG A 387 -22.90 23.64 1.60
CA ARG A 387 -23.60 24.64 2.43
C ARG A 387 -22.67 25.38 3.40
N GLY A 388 -21.69 26.10 2.85
CA GLY A 388 -20.78 26.97 3.61
C GLY A 388 -19.56 26.28 4.23
N SER A 389 -19.37 24.98 3.97
CA SER A 389 -18.29 24.19 4.60
C SER A 389 -16.91 24.47 3.99
N SER A 390 -15.83 24.24 4.75
CA SER A 390 -14.47 24.61 4.34
C SER A 390 -13.38 23.58 4.69
N ILE A 391 -12.32 23.58 3.89
CA ILE A 391 -11.06 22.89 4.18
C ILE A 391 -9.92 23.91 4.12
N GLU A 392 -9.19 24.11 5.23
CA GLU A 392 -8.15 25.14 5.35
C GLU A 392 -6.80 24.62 5.86
N ASN A 393 -5.68 25.20 5.39
CA ASN A 393 -4.33 25.01 5.95
C ASN A 393 -3.94 23.51 6.14
N SER A 394 -4.34 22.66 5.19
CA SER A 394 -4.35 21.20 5.32
C SER A 394 -3.53 20.50 4.23
N TYR A 395 -3.15 19.25 4.47
CA TYR A 395 -2.24 18.48 3.61
C TYR A 395 -2.81 17.09 3.28
N GLY A 396 -2.57 16.60 2.07
CA GLY A 396 -2.86 15.20 1.73
C GLY A 396 -1.76 14.54 0.91
N ASN A 397 -1.34 13.35 1.33
CA ASN A 397 -0.58 12.41 0.50
C ASN A 397 -1.51 11.25 0.16
N ILE A 398 -2.14 11.30 -1.01
CA ILE A 398 -3.32 10.49 -1.35
C ILE A 398 -3.04 9.51 -2.47
N ASN A 399 -3.57 8.30 -2.35
CA ASN A 399 -3.64 7.35 -3.45
C ASN A 399 -5.11 6.94 -3.65
N ILE A 400 -5.84 7.73 -4.44
CA ILE A 400 -7.27 7.50 -4.68
C ILE A 400 -7.43 6.53 -5.85
N THR A 401 -8.14 5.43 -5.63
CA THR A 401 -8.66 4.56 -6.70
C THR A 401 -10.18 4.54 -6.63
N SER A 402 -10.83 4.90 -7.73
CA SER A 402 -12.28 4.73 -7.85
C SER A 402 -12.72 4.15 -9.19
N LYS A 403 -14.00 3.82 -9.33
CA LYS A 403 -14.59 3.21 -10.52
C LYS A 403 -15.91 3.92 -10.86
N LEU A 404 -15.82 5.10 -11.47
CA LEU A 404 -16.98 5.93 -11.78
C LEU A 404 -17.97 5.21 -12.70
N ILE A 405 -19.27 5.33 -12.37
CA ILE A 405 -20.39 4.97 -13.23
C ILE A 405 -21.49 6.08 -13.30
N ASN A 406 -21.83 6.51 -14.50
CA ASN A 406 -22.84 7.51 -14.86
C ASN A 406 -22.55 8.95 -14.39
N SER A 407 -22.55 9.20 -13.08
CA SER A 407 -22.53 10.57 -12.50
C SER A 407 -21.70 10.69 -11.22
N ASP A 408 -20.98 9.62 -10.89
CA ASP A 408 -20.01 9.57 -9.80
C ASP A 408 -18.84 10.55 -10.03
N LYS A 409 -18.12 10.94 -8.97
CA LYS A 409 -17.18 12.07 -8.98
C LYS A 409 -15.86 11.71 -8.29
N ILE A 410 -14.72 12.11 -8.84
CA ILE A 410 -13.40 11.89 -8.19
C ILE A 410 -12.53 13.15 -8.23
N GLY A 411 -11.92 13.49 -7.08
CA GLY A 411 -10.99 14.61 -6.95
C GLY A 411 -9.96 14.41 -5.84
N GLY A 412 -8.70 14.80 -6.09
CA GLY A 412 -7.59 14.69 -5.14
C GLY A 412 -7.77 15.49 -3.85
N ILE A 413 -8.69 16.45 -3.79
CA ILE A 413 -9.09 17.16 -2.57
C ILE A 413 -10.52 16.80 -2.17
N VAL A 414 -11.48 16.94 -3.11
CA VAL A 414 -12.91 16.60 -2.90
C VAL A 414 -13.56 15.99 -4.14
N ALA A 415 -14.51 15.07 -3.95
CA ALA A 415 -15.34 14.58 -5.05
C ALA A 415 -16.32 15.67 -5.52
N GLU A 416 -16.90 16.44 -4.59
CA GLU A 416 -17.79 17.56 -4.91
C GLU A 416 -17.49 18.81 -4.07
N LEU A 417 -17.30 19.93 -4.75
CA LEU A 417 -17.32 21.28 -4.19
C LEU A 417 -18.73 21.87 -4.37
N GLY A 418 -19.51 21.88 -3.30
CA GLY A 418 -20.88 22.38 -3.26
C GLY A 418 -21.00 23.85 -2.85
N VAL A 419 -22.25 24.27 -2.71
CA VAL A 419 -22.68 25.66 -2.51
C VAL A 419 -21.96 26.36 -1.33
N ASN A 420 -21.51 27.58 -1.59
CA ASN A 420 -20.82 28.51 -0.68
C ASN A 420 -19.60 27.94 0.06
N SER A 421 -19.06 26.82 -0.39
CA SER A 421 -17.99 26.09 0.31
C SER A 421 -16.59 26.62 -0.05
N SER A 422 -15.52 26.21 0.62
CA SER A 422 -14.17 26.69 0.25
C SER A 422 -13.02 25.72 0.50
N LEU A 423 -11.97 25.89 -0.31
CA LEU A 423 -10.70 25.16 -0.26
C LEU A 423 -9.57 26.18 -0.21
N LYS A 424 -8.84 26.26 0.91
CA LYS A 424 -7.86 27.34 1.14
C LYS A 424 -6.53 26.86 1.73
N ASN A 425 -5.41 27.28 1.16
CA ASN A 425 -4.06 26.94 1.64
C ASN A 425 -3.86 25.42 1.75
N ILE A 426 -4.12 24.67 0.68
CA ILE A 426 -4.03 23.20 0.66
C ILE A 426 -2.82 22.73 -0.15
N VAL A 427 -2.11 21.72 0.36
CA VAL A 427 -1.07 20.98 -0.37
C VAL A 427 -1.58 19.56 -0.65
N ILE A 428 -1.44 19.08 -1.88
CA ILE A 428 -1.84 17.72 -2.26
C ILE A 428 -0.77 17.02 -3.11
N GLU A 429 -0.37 15.82 -2.72
CA GLU A 429 0.60 14.95 -3.43
C GLU A 429 0.05 13.52 -3.58
N GLY A 430 0.56 12.77 -4.57
CA GLY A 430 0.21 11.35 -4.77
C GLY A 430 -0.47 11.04 -6.12
N ASN A 431 -1.52 10.20 -6.12
CA ASN A 431 -2.18 9.71 -7.35
C ASN A 431 -3.72 9.74 -7.27
N VAL A 432 -4.36 9.96 -8.42
CA VAL A 432 -5.83 9.92 -8.61
C VAL A 432 -6.17 9.02 -9.81
N LEU A 433 -6.64 7.80 -9.57
CA LEU A 433 -6.96 6.79 -10.58
C LEU A 433 -8.47 6.59 -10.73
N ASN A 434 -9.02 7.04 -11.87
CA ASN A 434 -10.34 6.63 -12.34
C ASN A 434 -10.22 5.33 -13.16
N SER A 435 -10.71 4.22 -12.62
CA SER A 435 -10.79 2.91 -13.26
C SER A 435 -12.19 2.55 -13.78
N GLY A 436 -13.08 3.55 -13.86
CA GLY A 436 -14.45 3.46 -14.36
C GLY A 436 -14.55 3.49 -15.89
N LEU A 437 -15.79 3.53 -16.38
CA LEU A 437 -16.08 3.68 -17.81
C LEU A 437 -16.35 5.15 -18.21
N ASP A 438 -16.60 6.03 -17.24
CA ASP A 438 -16.83 7.46 -17.50
C ASP A 438 -15.51 8.19 -17.70
N GLU A 439 -15.05 8.25 -18.95
CA GLU A 439 -13.90 9.06 -19.33
C GLU A 439 -14.25 10.57 -19.25
N PHE A 440 -13.67 11.24 -18.26
CA PHE A 440 -13.60 12.71 -18.11
C PHE A 440 -14.91 13.48 -17.88
N ALA A 441 -16.02 12.82 -17.51
CA ALA A 441 -17.26 13.50 -17.13
C ALA A 441 -17.09 14.33 -15.84
N ASN A 442 -16.98 13.66 -14.68
CA ASN A 442 -16.87 14.26 -13.34
C ASN A 442 -15.56 13.87 -12.62
N SER A 443 -14.50 13.63 -13.40
CA SER A 443 -13.20 13.14 -12.91
C SER A 443 -12.13 14.22 -13.06
N GLY A 444 -11.55 14.69 -11.95
CA GLY A 444 -10.55 15.76 -11.92
C GLY A 444 -9.40 15.49 -10.94
N GLY A 445 -8.26 16.14 -11.13
CA GLY A 445 -7.10 15.97 -10.25
C GLY A 445 -7.33 16.61 -8.88
N LEU A 446 -8.00 17.76 -8.77
CA LEU A 446 -8.32 18.38 -7.46
C LEU A 446 -9.78 18.18 -7.05
N ILE A 447 -10.72 18.35 -7.98
CA ILE A 447 -12.16 18.38 -7.73
C ILE A 447 -12.89 17.51 -8.76
N GLY A 448 -13.82 16.64 -8.34
CA GLY A 448 -14.64 15.89 -9.31
C GLY A 448 -15.69 16.76 -10.00
N LEU A 449 -16.56 17.37 -9.20
CA LEU A 449 -17.63 18.28 -9.64
C LEU A 449 -17.62 19.59 -8.85
N VAL A 450 -17.81 20.71 -9.54
CA VAL A 450 -18.19 22.00 -8.95
C VAL A 450 -19.70 22.22 -9.14
N SER A 451 -20.42 22.34 -8.02
CA SER A 451 -21.88 22.51 -7.98
C SER A 451 -22.27 23.94 -7.59
N THR A 452 -23.36 24.44 -8.19
CA THR A 452 -23.83 25.83 -8.08
C THR A 452 -25.35 25.87 -8.26
N ASN A 453 -26.05 26.71 -7.48
CA ASN A 453 -27.44 27.08 -7.70
C ASN A 453 -27.60 28.59 -8.02
N GLY A 454 -26.53 29.37 -7.91
CA GLY A 454 -26.50 30.82 -8.13
C GLY A 454 -26.54 31.26 -9.59
N THR A 455 -26.56 32.58 -9.79
CA THR A 455 -26.62 33.25 -11.09
C THR A 455 -25.29 33.95 -11.42
N GLN A 456 -25.18 34.55 -12.62
CA GLN A 456 -23.97 35.26 -13.04
C GLN A 456 -23.61 36.43 -12.10
N ASP A 457 -24.61 37.16 -11.63
CA ASP A 457 -24.43 38.35 -10.76
C ASP A 457 -24.33 37.98 -9.27
N SER A 458 -24.68 36.75 -8.91
CA SER A 458 -24.64 36.22 -7.54
C SER A 458 -24.31 34.72 -7.55
N PRO A 459 -23.06 34.34 -7.92
CA PRO A 459 -22.63 32.95 -7.90
C PRO A 459 -22.52 32.47 -6.44
N ASP A 460 -23.18 31.36 -6.12
CA ASP A 460 -23.06 30.66 -4.82
C ASP A 460 -22.02 29.53 -4.88
N THR A 461 -21.10 29.62 -5.85
CA THR A 461 -19.99 28.69 -6.07
C THR A 461 -18.97 28.75 -4.95
N GLY A 462 -18.28 27.64 -4.69
CA GLY A 462 -17.18 27.65 -3.74
C GLY A 462 -15.96 28.47 -4.16
N ILE A 463 -15.15 28.86 -3.17
CA ILE A 463 -13.89 29.60 -3.35
C ILE A 463 -12.69 28.65 -3.25
N ILE A 464 -11.75 28.74 -4.20
CA ILE A 464 -10.53 27.94 -4.24
C ILE A 464 -9.33 28.89 -4.27
N GLU A 465 -8.51 28.89 -3.22
CA GLU A 465 -7.42 29.86 -3.06
C GLU A 465 -6.15 29.23 -2.47
N ASN A 466 -5.00 29.45 -3.11
CA ASN A 466 -3.69 28.96 -2.66
C ASN A 466 -3.69 27.43 -2.55
N ILE A 467 -3.59 26.75 -3.71
CA ILE A 467 -3.47 25.28 -3.78
C ILE A 467 -2.13 24.92 -4.44
N TYR A 468 -1.36 24.04 -3.83
CA TYR A 468 -0.16 23.45 -4.43
C TYR A 468 -0.38 21.95 -4.68
N ALA A 469 -0.30 21.53 -5.93
CA ALA A 469 -0.67 20.17 -6.35
C ALA A 469 0.45 19.48 -7.14
N LYS A 470 0.88 18.32 -6.64
CA LYS A 470 1.91 17.46 -7.23
C LYS A 470 1.38 16.02 -7.26
N ILE A 471 0.33 15.84 -8.06
CA ILE A 471 -0.42 14.59 -8.19
C ILE A 471 -0.35 14.07 -9.62
N ASN A 472 -0.24 12.74 -9.75
CA ASN A 472 -0.49 12.03 -11.00
C ASN A 472 -1.99 11.75 -11.11
N PHE A 473 -2.54 11.75 -12.32
CA PHE A 473 -3.96 11.47 -12.53
C PHE A 473 -4.20 10.65 -13.79
N PHE A 474 -5.19 9.77 -13.75
CA PHE A 474 -5.54 8.83 -14.83
C PHE A 474 -7.05 8.86 -15.05
N ASN A 475 -7.47 8.99 -16.31
CA ASN A 475 -8.87 9.20 -16.73
C ASN A 475 -9.59 10.33 -15.95
N ALA A 476 -8.86 11.43 -15.74
CA ALA A 476 -9.30 12.67 -15.08
C ALA A 476 -8.75 13.90 -15.81
N LYS A 477 -9.36 15.08 -15.62
CA LYS A 477 -8.82 16.39 -16.05
C LYS A 477 -7.87 16.96 -14.98
N PRO A 478 -6.97 17.91 -15.29
CA PRO A 478 -5.99 18.38 -14.31
C PRO A 478 -6.62 18.99 -13.04
N ILE A 479 -7.51 19.98 -13.18
CA ILE A 479 -8.04 20.73 -12.02
C ILE A 479 -9.40 20.19 -11.58
N PHE A 480 -10.41 20.28 -12.43
CA PHE A 480 -11.77 19.84 -12.13
C PHE A 480 -12.36 18.97 -13.25
N GLY A 481 -13.12 17.94 -12.89
CA GLY A 481 -13.79 17.07 -13.84
C GLY A 481 -14.94 17.78 -14.55
N ASN A 482 -15.93 18.25 -13.79
CA ASN A 482 -17.10 18.95 -14.33
C ASN A 482 -17.47 20.20 -13.54
N PHE A 483 -18.29 21.02 -14.19
CA PHE A 483 -19.09 22.06 -13.57
C PHE A 483 -20.44 22.10 -14.30
N TYR A 484 -21.54 22.31 -13.57
CA TYR A 484 -22.85 22.43 -14.22
C TYR A 484 -22.91 23.69 -15.08
N LYS A 485 -22.80 23.52 -16.40
CA LYS A 485 -22.89 24.58 -17.42
C LYS A 485 -24.29 25.18 -17.53
N SER A 486 -24.67 25.99 -16.56
CA SER A 486 -25.34 27.26 -16.88
C SER A 486 -24.27 28.26 -17.34
N SER A 487 -24.60 29.18 -18.25
CA SER A 487 -23.60 29.95 -19.03
C SER A 487 -23.03 31.16 -18.29
N PHE A 488 -22.75 31.02 -16.99
CA PHE A 488 -22.78 32.14 -16.03
C PHE A 488 -21.60 32.20 -15.06
N PHE A 489 -20.59 31.34 -15.16
CA PHE A 489 -19.53 31.25 -14.15
C PHE A 489 -18.21 31.96 -14.54
N ASP A 490 -17.79 32.89 -13.70
CA ASP A 490 -16.51 33.60 -13.78
C ASP A 490 -15.46 32.93 -12.86
N TYR A 491 -14.73 31.99 -13.45
CA TYR A 491 -13.72 31.20 -12.75
C TYR A 491 -12.54 32.05 -12.25
N GLU A 492 -12.18 33.16 -12.93
CA GLU A 492 -11.05 34.02 -12.56
C GLU A 492 -11.27 34.72 -11.19
N LYS A 493 -12.53 34.92 -10.81
CA LYS A 493 -12.89 35.48 -9.50
C LYS A 493 -12.86 34.45 -8.37
N SER A 494 -13.19 33.18 -8.64
CA SER A 494 -13.36 32.14 -7.60
C SER A 494 -12.18 31.18 -7.44
N PHE A 495 -11.39 30.96 -8.50
CA PHE A 495 -10.20 30.10 -8.49
C PHE A 495 -8.93 30.95 -8.60
N LYS A 496 -8.08 30.92 -7.58
CA LYS A 496 -6.87 31.75 -7.49
C LYS A 496 -5.69 30.97 -6.98
N ASN A 497 -4.49 31.33 -7.45
CA ASN A 497 -3.22 30.90 -6.86
C ASN A 497 -3.08 29.37 -6.80
N ILE A 498 -3.23 28.70 -7.94
CA ILE A 498 -3.14 27.23 -8.04
C ILE A 498 -1.89 26.88 -8.87
N ASN A 499 -1.00 26.09 -8.28
CA ASN A 499 0.05 25.39 -9.03
C ASN A 499 -0.34 23.92 -9.21
N PHE A 500 -0.19 23.42 -10.43
CA PHE A 500 -0.37 22.02 -10.79
C PHE A 500 0.88 21.54 -11.54
N VAL A 501 1.73 20.77 -10.86
CA VAL A 501 3.10 20.48 -11.33
C VAL A 501 3.13 19.49 -12.51
N ASN A 502 2.15 18.59 -12.59
CA ASN A 502 2.11 17.49 -13.57
C ASN A 502 1.07 17.72 -14.69
N ASN A 503 1.04 18.91 -15.29
CA ASN A 503 0.21 19.19 -16.47
C ASN A 503 0.78 18.49 -17.72
N ALA A 504 0.45 17.21 -17.91
CA ALA A 504 0.92 16.40 -19.03
C ALA A 504 0.25 16.77 -20.38
N ASP A 505 -1.03 17.17 -20.36
CA ASP A 505 -1.85 17.33 -21.56
C ASP A 505 -2.59 18.68 -21.64
N ASN A 506 -2.13 19.53 -22.58
CA ASN A 506 -2.80 20.61 -23.34
C ASN A 506 -3.84 21.60 -22.74
N GLU A 507 -4.45 21.40 -21.56
CA GLU A 507 -5.32 22.41 -20.94
C GLU A 507 -4.49 23.52 -20.28
N SER A 508 -4.24 24.59 -21.05
CA SER A 508 -3.68 25.83 -20.53
C SER A 508 -4.76 26.68 -19.83
N PHE A 509 -4.45 27.19 -18.64
CA PHE A 509 -5.30 28.09 -17.87
C PHE A 509 -4.60 29.44 -17.68
N PRO A 510 -4.63 30.38 -18.67
CA PRO A 510 -3.80 31.59 -18.66
C PRO A 510 -4.07 32.58 -17.51
N TRP A 511 -5.19 32.39 -16.83
CA TRP A 511 -5.68 33.16 -15.69
C TRP A 511 -5.17 32.65 -14.33
N LEU A 512 -4.50 31.49 -14.28
CA LEU A 512 -3.91 30.97 -13.05
C LEU A 512 -2.51 31.51 -12.80
N ASN A 513 -2.37 32.24 -11.69
CA ASN A 513 -1.06 32.48 -11.08
C ASN A 513 -0.49 31.18 -10.52
N ILE A 514 0.51 30.63 -11.20
CA ILE A 514 1.29 29.46 -10.75
C ILE A 514 2.21 29.89 -9.60
N ILE A 515 2.12 29.22 -8.45
CA ILE A 515 2.92 29.49 -7.24
C ILE A 515 3.99 28.41 -7.01
N ASP A 516 5.26 28.83 -6.91
CA ASP A 516 6.39 27.95 -6.62
C ASP A 516 6.27 27.29 -5.23
N GLU A 517 6.63 26.00 -5.10
CA GLU A 517 6.61 25.24 -3.83
C GLU A 517 7.32 25.99 -2.71
N ASN A 518 8.45 26.64 -3.01
CA ASN A 518 9.26 27.38 -2.06
C ASN A 518 8.56 28.67 -1.58
N THR A 519 7.65 29.24 -2.38
CA THR A 519 6.90 30.46 -2.05
C THR A 519 5.53 30.22 -1.43
N PHE A 520 5.04 28.98 -1.43
CA PHE A 520 3.75 28.61 -0.85
C PHE A 520 3.75 28.70 0.69
N SER A 521 2.56 28.78 1.31
CA SER A 521 2.38 28.93 2.77
C SER A 521 2.86 27.71 3.58
N GLU A 522 3.79 27.92 4.51
CA GLU A 522 4.33 26.88 5.41
C GLU A 522 3.28 26.20 6.29
N ARG A 523 2.12 26.84 6.52
CA ARG A 523 1.08 26.32 7.43
C ARG A 523 0.55 24.94 7.04
N ALA A 524 0.55 24.62 5.75
CA ALA A 524 0.21 23.29 5.23
C ALA A 524 1.44 22.42 4.95
N LYS A 525 2.55 23.01 4.47
CA LYS A 525 3.79 22.24 4.19
C LYS A 525 4.35 21.53 5.42
N LYS A 526 4.25 22.14 6.61
CA LYS A 526 4.75 21.53 7.86
C LYS A 526 4.15 20.14 8.16
N TRP A 527 3.02 19.80 7.55
CA TRP A 527 2.39 18.48 7.67
C TRP A 527 2.98 17.41 6.74
N LYS A 528 3.70 17.81 5.69
CA LYS A 528 4.42 16.91 4.75
C LYS A 528 5.51 16.08 5.44
N ASN A 529 6.11 16.63 6.49
CA ASN A 529 7.22 16.02 7.23
C ASN A 529 6.75 15.27 8.49
N LEU A 530 5.46 14.98 8.63
CA LEU A 530 4.93 14.18 9.73
C LEU A 530 5.37 12.73 9.57
N ASN A 531 6.37 12.31 10.35
CA ASN A 531 6.98 11.01 10.15
C ASN A 531 6.04 9.85 10.52
N ASN A 532 6.00 8.85 9.65
CA ASN A 532 5.31 7.57 9.87
C ASN A 532 6.22 6.37 9.58
N GLU A 533 7.53 6.58 9.45
CA GLU A 533 8.51 5.50 9.43
C GLU A 533 8.69 4.93 10.84
N ASN A 534 8.24 3.70 11.06
CA ASN A 534 8.51 2.95 12.29
C ASN A 534 10.02 2.76 12.47
N ILE A 535 10.63 3.53 13.39
CA ILE A 535 12.04 3.39 13.75
C ILE A 535 12.23 2.01 14.39
N LYS A 536 12.98 1.13 13.71
CA LYS A 536 13.21 -0.25 14.16
C LYS A 536 13.85 -0.28 15.55
N LEU A 537 13.15 -0.85 16.53
CA LEU A 537 13.61 -0.98 17.92
C LEU A 537 14.98 -1.67 18.05
N LYS A 538 15.26 -2.65 17.17
CA LYS A 538 16.52 -3.42 17.19
C LYS A 538 16.96 -3.73 15.77
N THR A 539 18.21 -3.43 15.44
CA THR A 539 18.81 -3.75 14.13
C THR A 539 19.89 -4.82 14.23
N LEU A 540 20.03 -5.66 13.19
CA LEU A 540 21.07 -6.68 13.06
C LEU A 540 22.44 -6.03 12.81
N ASN A 541 23.08 -5.60 13.89
CA ASN A 541 24.43 -5.05 13.87
C ASN A 541 25.41 -5.97 14.61
N PHE A 542 26.53 -6.33 13.96
CA PHE A 542 27.59 -7.15 14.55
C PHE A 542 28.81 -6.32 15.00
N SER A 543 28.93 -5.05 14.59
CA SER A 543 30.15 -4.24 14.75
C SER A 543 30.54 -3.91 16.20
N HIS A 544 29.59 -4.01 17.14
CA HIS A 544 29.83 -3.82 18.57
C HIS A 544 30.14 -5.12 19.34
N LEU A 545 30.24 -6.26 18.64
CA LEU A 545 30.46 -7.57 19.26
C LEU A 545 31.94 -7.96 19.27
N SER A 546 32.37 -8.59 20.36
CA SER A 546 33.75 -9.06 20.51
C SER A 546 34.10 -10.09 19.42
N GLY A 547 35.19 -9.86 18.70
CA GLY A 547 35.62 -10.72 17.58
C GLY A 547 35.02 -10.36 16.22
N TYR A 548 34.28 -9.24 16.09
CA TYR A 548 33.83 -8.76 14.78
C TYR A 548 35.01 -8.44 13.85
N GLN A 549 34.91 -8.92 12.62
CA GLN A 549 35.84 -8.67 11.51
C GLN A 549 35.05 -8.21 10.29
N SER A 550 35.38 -7.04 9.73
CA SER A 550 34.54 -6.37 8.72
C SER A 550 34.51 -7.05 7.35
N ASP A 551 35.54 -7.81 7.01
CA ASP A 551 35.65 -8.55 5.75
C ASP A 551 34.72 -9.78 5.68
N PHE A 552 34.19 -10.23 6.81
CA PHE A 552 33.13 -11.25 6.91
C PHE A 552 31.71 -10.66 6.90
N SER A 553 31.51 -9.38 6.57
CA SER A 553 30.18 -8.72 6.64
C SER A 553 29.07 -9.47 5.90
N THR A 554 29.36 -9.96 4.69
CA THR A 554 28.43 -10.74 3.87
C THR A 554 28.20 -12.12 4.46
N ALA A 555 29.24 -12.77 5.00
CA ALA A 555 29.12 -14.04 5.70
C ALA A 555 28.19 -13.93 6.93
N TYR A 556 28.31 -12.89 7.77
CA TYR A 556 27.39 -12.72 8.91
C TYR A 556 25.93 -12.55 8.45
N ALA A 557 25.69 -11.80 7.37
CA ALA A 557 24.35 -11.63 6.80
C ALA A 557 23.78 -12.93 6.23
N ASN A 558 24.63 -13.76 5.61
CA ASN A 558 24.24 -15.09 5.11
C ASN A 558 23.93 -16.06 6.25
N PHE A 559 24.81 -16.16 7.25
CA PHE A 559 24.59 -17.03 8.40
C PHE A 559 23.44 -16.56 9.29
N ALA A 560 23.14 -15.26 9.37
CA ALA A 560 21.92 -14.78 10.03
C ALA A 560 20.63 -15.32 9.38
N LYS A 561 20.63 -15.56 8.05
CA LYS A 561 19.52 -16.20 7.34
C LYS A 561 19.51 -17.72 7.47
N LEU A 562 20.68 -18.36 7.47
CA LEU A 562 20.81 -19.81 7.66
C LEU A 562 20.50 -20.24 9.09
N LEU A 563 20.67 -19.34 10.07
CA LEU A 563 20.52 -19.60 11.50
C LEU A 563 19.55 -18.58 12.16
N PRO A 564 18.29 -18.47 11.68
CA PRO A 564 17.43 -17.32 11.96
C PRO A 564 17.05 -17.15 13.43
N PHE A 565 17.01 -18.24 14.21
CA PHE A 565 16.74 -18.19 15.65
C PHE A 565 18.00 -17.96 16.51
N TYR A 566 19.21 -18.21 15.99
CA TYR A 566 20.41 -18.22 16.83
C TYR A 566 21.01 -16.83 17.11
N ASP A 567 21.74 -16.72 18.20
CA ASP A 567 22.42 -15.51 18.63
C ASP A 567 23.54 -15.05 17.69
N ARG A 568 23.84 -13.75 17.71
CA ARG A 568 24.87 -13.15 16.85
C ARG A 568 26.29 -13.71 17.07
N TYR A 569 26.66 -14.21 18.25
CA TYR A 569 27.96 -14.84 18.46
C TYR A 569 28.02 -16.25 17.85
N THR A 570 26.94 -17.03 17.92
CA THR A 570 26.78 -18.29 17.18
C THR A 570 26.87 -18.06 15.67
N ILE A 571 26.18 -17.03 15.16
CA ILE A 571 26.25 -16.63 13.73
C ILE A 571 27.68 -16.25 13.33
N MET A 572 28.38 -15.44 14.13
CA MET A 572 29.79 -15.08 13.88
C MET A 572 30.71 -16.30 13.89
N ASN A 573 30.53 -17.23 14.84
CA ASN A 573 31.31 -18.46 14.96
C ASN A 573 31.15 -19.39 13.74
N TYR A 574 29.97 -19.45 13.11
CA TYR A 574 29.82 -20.16 11.83
C TYR A 574 30.39 -19.35 10.65
N ALA A 575 30.19 -18.03 10.62
CA ALA A 575 30.77 -17.17 9.58
C ALA A 575 32.30 -17.21 9.56
N HIS A 576 32.98 -17.22 10.71
CA HIS A 576 34.46 -17.28 10.78
C HIS A 576 35.06 -18.62 10.34
N LYS A 577 34.26 -19.69 10.24
CA LYS A 577 34.71 -21.01 9.75
C LYS A 577 34.68 -21.12 8.23
N VAL A 578 33.88 -20.31 7.54
CA VAL A 578 33.65 -20.47 6.10
C VAL A 578 34.92 -20.18 5.29
N ASP A 579 35.18 -20.96 4.25
CA ASP A 579 36.29 -20.71 3.33
C ASP A 579 36.09 -19.36 2.60
N LYS A 580 37.14 -18.54 2.52
CA LYS A 580 37.05 -17.20 1.90
C LYS A 580 36.78 -17.21 0.40
N ASN A 581 36.95 -18.35 -0.27
CA ASN A 581 36.60 -18.53 -1.67
C ASN A 581 35.15 -19.05 -1.84
N SER A 582 34.38 -19.21 -0.76
CA SER A 582 32.99 -19.68 -0.80
C SER A 582 32.02 -18.60 -1.27
N SER A 583 30.93 -19.01 -1.94
CA SER A 583 29.78 -18.14 -2.19
C SER A 583 29.12 -17.70 -0.88
N LEU A 584 29.12 -18.55 0.16
CA LEU A 584 28.63 -18.20 1.50
C LEU A 584 29.49 -17.13 2.21
N TYR A 585 30.76 -16.94 1.82
CA TYR A 585 31.59 -15.82 2.29
C TYR A 585 31.26 -14.52 1.54
N SER A 586 31.11 -14.61 0.22
CA SER A 586 31.28 -13.48 -0.71
C SER A 586 30.01 -12.97 -1.38
N LYS A 587 28.95 -13.78 -1.46
CA LYS A 587 27.71 -13.47 -2.19
C LYS A 587 26.52 -13.33 -1.26
N ASN A 588 25.61 -12.41 -1.57
CA ASN A 588 24.38 -12.25 -0.78
C ASN A 588 23.43 -13.44 -1.02
N LEU A 589 23.18 -14.23 0.01
CA LEU A 589 22.16 -15.28 0.01
C LEU A 589 20.76 -14.65 -0.08
N LEU A 590 19.89 -15.18 -0.94
CA LEU A 590 18.48 -14.79 -1.04
C LEU A 590 17.64 -15.61 -0.07
N GLY A 591 17.62 -16.94 -0.27
CA GLY A 591 16.92 -17.95 0.53
C GLY A 591 17.45 -19.36 0.22
N PHE A 592 16.82 -20.39 0.77
CA PHE A 592 17.22 -21.79 0.60
C PHE A 592 16.02 -22.75 0.68
N GLU A 593 16.19 -23.97 0.17
CA GLU A 593 15.20 -25.04 0.12
C GLU A 593 15.82 -26.38 0.53
N PHE A 594 15.00 -27.30 1.04
CA PHE A 594 15.39 -28.68 1.35
C PHE A 594 14.77 -29.66 0.37
N TYR A 595 15.55 -30.67 -0.01
CA TYR A 595 15.21 -31.61 -1.05
C TYR A 595 15.43 -33.06 -0.60
N ASP A 596 14.51 -33.92 -1.02
CA ASP A 596 14.71 -35.36 -1.14
C ASP A 596 15.09 -35.64 -2.61
N ASN A 597 16.39 -35.82 -2.86
CA ASN A 597 17.00 -36.03 -4.17
C ASN A 597 16.74 -34.86 -5.16
N GLN A 598 15.58 -34.91 -5.84
CA GLN A 598 15.10 -33.90 -6.79
C GLN A 598 13.76 -33.28 -6.38
N ASN A 599 13.08 -33.84 -5.38
CA ASN A 599 11.76 -33.39 -4.91
C ASN A 599 11.91 -32.38 -3.77
N LEU A 600 11.17 -31.27 -3.82
CA LEU A 600 11.09 -30.29 -2.73
C LEU A 600 10.39 -30.91 -1.51
N VAL A 601 10.99 -30.81 -0.33
CA VAL A 601 10.40 -31.32 0.93
C VAL A 601 9.39 -30.29 1.46
N LYS A 602 8.13 -30.46 1.07
CA LYS A 602 7.03 -29.52 1.40
C LYS A 602 6.71 -29.49 2.90
N ASN A 603 6.66 -30.64 3.57
CA ASN A 603 6.39 -30.73 5.00
C ASN A 603 7.64 -31.12 5.81
N LEU A 604 8.50 -30.14 6.12
CA LEU A 604 9.71 -30.38 6.92
C LEU A 604 9.43 -30.99 8.30
N ALA A 605 8.26 -30.78 8.90
CA ALA A 605 7.95 -31.36 10.21
C ALA A 605 7.78 -32.88 10.13
N ARG A 606 7.03 -33.37 9.15
CA ARG A 606 6.77 -34.80 8.92
C ARG A 606 7.89 -35.50 8.14
N GLU A 607 8.61 -34.77 7.28
CA GLU A 607 9.51 -35.35 6.27
C GLU A 607 10.99 -35.00 6.44
N LYS A 608 11.39 -34.38 7.57
CA LYS A 608 12.80 -34.09 7.94
C LYS A 608 13.77 -35.27 7.73
N GLU A 609 13.31 -36.51 7.92
CA GLU A 609 14.12 -37.72 7.73
C GLU A 609 14.46 -38.03 6.26
N LYS A 610 13.71 -37.49 5.30
CA LYS A 610 13.97 -37.64 3.86
C LYS A 610 14.98 -36.62 3.32
N VAL A 611 15.23 -35.55 4.07
CA VAL A 611 16.08 -34.43 3.66
C VAL A 611 17.52 -34.91 3.48
N ASN A 612 17.96 -34.99 2.24
CA ASN A 612 19.34 -35.39 1.88
C ASN A 612 20.12 -34.29 1.15
N LYS A 613 19.45 -33.19 0.77
CA LYS A 613 20.07 -32.08 0.06
C LYS A 613 19.49 -30.72 0.48
N LEU A 614 20.37 -29.72 0.57
CA LEU A 614 20.09 -28.30 0.76
C LEU A 614 20.39 -27.58 -0.57
N ARG A 615 19.50 -26.70 -0.99
CA ARG A 615 19.69 -25.83 -2.17
C ARG A 615 19.72 -24.38 -1.72
N ILE A 616 20.78 -23.65 -2.05
CA ILE A 616 20.96 -22.23 -1.70
C ILE A 616 20.86 -21.36 -2.95
N TYR A 617 20.14 -20.24 -2.85
CA TYR A 617 19.95 -19.26 -3.92
C TYR A 617 20.70 -17.96 -3.60
N PHE A 618 21.50 -17.45 -4.54
CA PHE A 618 22.30 -16.23 -4.39
C PHE A 618 21.79 -15.06 -5.24
N GLY A 619 22.10 -13.84 -4.81
CA GLY A 619 21.65 -12.59 -5.42
C GLY A 619 22.24 -12.27 -6.81
N ASP A 620 23.21 -13.06 -7.28
CA ASP A 620 23.73 -13.04 -8.64
C ASP A 620 23.03 -14.05 -9.58
N GLY A 621 22.00 -14.76 -9.08
CA GLY A 621 21.26 -15.79 -9.80
C GLY A 621 21.92 -17.17 -9.77
N GLN A 622 23.00 -17.37 -9.00
CA GLN A 622 23.60 -18.71 -8.84
C GLN A 622 22.84 -19.56 -7.82
N ILE A 623 22.84 -20.87 -8.09
CA ILE A 623 22.23 -21.91 -7.25
C ILE A 623 23.35 -22.90 -6.88
N GLU A 624 23.45 -23.25 -5.59
CA GLU A 624 24.40 -24.24 -5.11
C GLU A 624 23.67 -25.34 -4.32
N ASP A 625 23.93 -26.60 -4.67
CA ASP A 625 23.37 -27.80 -4.04
C ASP A 625 24.42 -28.41 -3.08
N TYR A 626 24.07 -28.48 -1.79
CA TYR A 626 24.88 -29.05 -0.71
C TYR A 626 24.24 -30.35 -0.20
N LYS A 627 25.05 -31.34 0.16
CA LYS A 627 24.55 -32.58 0.79
C LYS A 627 24.20 -32.30 2.26
N ILE A 628 23.07 -32.83 2.73
CA ILE A 628 22.78 -32.97 4.17
C ILE A 628 23.32 -34.32 4.65
N ASP A 629 24.14 -34.30 5.70
CA ASP A 629 24.72 -35.52 6.30
C ASP A 629 23.90 -36.04 7.49
N SER A 630 23.27 -35.13 8.24
CA SER A 630 22.46 -35.45 9.42
C SER A 630 21.61 -34.24 9.84
N PHE A 631 20.57 -34.49 10.62
CA PHE A 631 19.83 -33.46 11.34
C PHE A 631 19.80 -33.78 12.84
N LYS A 632 19.57 -32.76 13.66
CA LYS A 632 19.34 -32.90 15.10
C LYS A 632 18.32 -31.87 15.56
N GLN A 633 17.31 -32.30 16.32
CA GLN A 633 16.43 -31.38 17.04
C GLN A 633 16.95 -31.13 18.45
N ASN A 634 16.79 -29.90 18.95
CA ASN A 634 17.14 -29.51 20.31
C ASN A 634 15.89 -29.28 21.19
N ASP A 635 16.11 -29.08 22.48
CA ASP A 635 15.04 -28.99 23.51
C ASP A 635 14.13 -27.75 23.37
N SER A 636 14.41 -26.86 22.41
CA SER A 636 13.57 -25.71 22.04
C SER A 636 12.90 -25.89 20.66
N GLU A 637 12.70 -27.14 20.23
CA GLU A 637 12.05 -27.56 18.97
C GLU A 637 12.74 -27.09 17.67
N ILE A 638 13.89 -26.44 17.77
CA ILE A 638 14.75 -26.04 16.64
C ILE A 638 15.44 -27.30 16.09
N THR A 639 15.23 -27.57 14.79
CA THR A 639 15.85 -28.68 14.05
C THR A 639 16.99 -28.18 13.17
N ASP A 640 18.22 -28.47 13.56
CA ASP A 640 19.44 -28.13 12.83
C ASP A 640 19.75 -29.21 11.79
N PHE A 641 20.07 -28.81 10.55
CA PHE A 641 20.58 -29.68 9.50
C PHE A 641 22.07 -29.38 9.27
N SER A 642 22.89 -30.43 9.24
CA SER A 642 24.35 -30.34 9.04
C SER A 642 24.72 -30.58 7.58
N PHE A 643 25.54 -29.69 7.03
CA PHE A 643 26.08 -29.77 5.67
C PHE A 643 27.58 -29.43 5.65
N GLU A 644 28.26 -29.70 4.54
CA GLU A 644 29.68 -29.41 4.38
C GLU A 644 29.92 -28.48 3.17
N ASP A 645 30.68 -27.41 3.38
CA ASP A 645 31.20 -26.52 2.34
C ASP A 645 32.73 -26.61 2.34
N LYS A 646 33.33 -27.16 1.28
CA LYS A 646 34.79 -27.27 1.09
C LYS A 646 35.56 -27.87 2.29
N GLY A 647 35.01 -28.90 2.93
CA GLY A 647 35.61 -29.54 4.12
C GLY A 647 35.27 -28.86 5.44
N VAL A 648 34.52 -27.76 5.44
CA VAL A 648 34.02 -27.08 6.63
C VAL A 648 32.61 -27.53 6.93
N LYS A 649 32.40 -28.10 8.13
CA LYS A 649 31.05 -28.46 8.59
C LYS A 649 30.28 -27.24 9.08
N LEU A 650 29.17 -27.00 8.42
CA LEU A 650 28.26 -25.88 8.61
C LEU A 650 26.87 -26.38 9.03
N MET A 651 26.01 -25.43 9.41
CA MET A 651 24.69 -25.70 9.95
C MET A 651 23.68 -24.76 9.31
N VAL A 652 22.49 -25.29 9.01
CA VAL A 652 21.33 -24.52 8.56
C VAL A 652 20.10 -24.96 9.35
N HIS A 653 19.22 -24.04 9.64
CA HIS A 653 17.95 -24.28 10.29
C HIS A 653 16.85 -23.51 9.53
N PRO A 654 15.76 -24.18 9.09
CA PRO A 654 14.67 -23.50 8.40
C PRO A 654 14.01 -22.46 9.32
N ASN A 655 13.35 -21.45 8.75
CA ASN A 655 12.66 -20.40 9.52
C ASN A 655 11.30 -20.87 10.10
N ILE A 656 11.29 -22.01 10.81
CA ILE A 656 10.12 -22.65 11.44
C ILE A 656 10.52 -23.39 12.72
N LEU A 657 9.64 -23.35 13.72
CA LEU A 657 9.67 -24.33 14.82
C LEU A 657 8.90 -25.58 14.39
N ILE A 658 9.57 -26.73 14.42
CA ILE A 658 9.02 -28.02 13.96
C ILE A 658 8.44 -28.75 15.18
N SER A 659 7.12 -28.80 15.29
CA SER A 659 6.44 -29.46 16.40
C SER A 659 5.11 -30.06 15.99
N ASP A 660 4.86 -31.30 16.39
CA ASP A 660 3.57 -31.97 16.12
C ASP A 660 2.38 -31.28 16.80
N LYS A 661 2.63 -30.44 17.82
CA LYS A 661 1.63 -29.55 18.41
C LYS A 661 1.09 -28.52 17.40
N LYS A 662 1.90 -28.06 16.43
CA LYS A 662 1.42 -27.17 15.34
C LYS A 662 0.45 -27.90 14.40
N ASN A 663 0.72 -29.17 14.07
CA ASN A 663 -0.20 -30.00 13.29
C ASN A 663 -1.53 -30.20 14.07
N GLN A 664 -1.47 -30.45 15.38
CA GLN A 664 -2.67 -30.56 16.23
C GLN A 664 -3.47 -29.26 16.29
N LEU A 665 -2.82 -28.09 16.31
CA LEU A 665 -3.48 -26.78 16.31
C LEU A 665 -4.35 -26.57 15.06
N VAL A 666 -3.88 -26.99 13.87
CA VAL A 666 -4.60 -26.79 12.60
C VAL A 666 -5.59 -27.90 12.25
N SER A 667 -5.57 -29.05 12.93
CA SER A 667 -6.46 -30.20 12.66
C SER A 667 -7.94 -29.80 12.46
N GLY A 668 -8.54 -29.09 13.42
CA GLY A 668 -9.93 -28.64 13.33
C GLY A 668 -10.20 -27.56 12.26
N LEU A 669 -9.17 -26.83 11.82
CA LEU A 669 -9.28 -25.94 10.65
C LEU A 669 -9.38 -26.76 9.37
N ILE A 670 -8.57 -27.82 9.22
CA ILE A 670 -8.55 -28.67 8.03
C ILE A 670 -9.95 -29.27 7.77
N ASP A 671 -10.63 -29.76 8.81
CA ASP A 671 -11.98 -30.31 8.67
C ASP A 671 -13.02 -29.25 8.31
N LEU A 672 -12.90 -28.02 8.83
CA LEU A 672 -13.77 -26.89 8.44
C LEU A 672 -13.51 -26.43 6.99
N LEU A 673 -12.26 -26.48 6.53
CA LEU A 673 -11.88 -26.17 5.15
C LEU A 673 -12.39 -27.24 4.18
N LYS A 674 -12.26 -28.54 4.50
CA LYS A 674 -12.81 -29.66 3.70
C LYS A 674 -14.32 -29.50 3.46
N ASN A 675 -15.04 -29.02 4.47
CA ASN A 675 -16.48 -28.78 4.45
C ASN A 675 -16.91 -27.39 3.92
N THR A 676 -15.98 -26.51 3.55
CA THR A 676 -16.32 -25.23 2.89
C THR A 676 -16.49 -25.43 1.37
N ASP A 677 -17.36 -24.66 0.71
CA ASP A 677 -17.69 -24.79 -0.72
C ASP A 677 -17.72 -23.39 -1.36
N LEU A 678 -17.01 -23.19 -2.47
CA LEU A 678 -17.01 -21.92 -3.21
C LEU A 678 -18.38 -21.58 -3.84
N SER A 679 -19.34 -22.50 -3.82
CA SER A 679 -20.72 -22.28 -4.26
C SER A 679 -21.54 -21.46 -3.26
N ASP A 680 -21.12 -21.44 -1.99
CA ASP A 680 -21.72 -20.60 -0.97
C ASP A 680 -21.28 -19.15 -1.18
N ASN A 681 -22.14 -18.36 -1.84
CA ASN A 681 -21.85 -16.96 -2.10
C ASN A 681 -21.58 -16.12 -0.83
N SER A 682 -21.96 -16.59 0.37
CA SER A 682 -21.74 -15.87 1.64
C SER A 682 -20.30 -15.90 2.14
N ILE A 683 -19.41 -16.74 1.59
CA ILE A 683 -18.01 -16.78 2.01
C ILE A 683 -17.17 -15.61 1.46
N PHE A 684 -17.68 -14.90 0.43
CA PHE A 684 -16.97 -13.86 -0.31
C PHE A 684 -17.38 -12.44 0.11
N ASP A 685 -16.40 -11.54 0.25
CA ASP A 685 -16.68 -10.11 0.31
C ASP A 685 -17.09 -9.58 -1.09
N THR A 686 -18.39 -9.54 -1.31
CA THR A 686 -19.03 -8.97 -2.50
C THR A 686 -19.54 -7.55 -2.29
N GLN A 687 -19.32 -6.97 -1.12
CA GLN A 687 -20.06 -5.79 -0.70
C GLN A 687 -19.70 -4.60 -1.59
N ASN A 688 -20.73 -3.91 -2.07
CA ASN A 688 -20.66 -2.76 -2.98
C ASN A 688 -20.20 -3.03 -4.42
N ASN A 689 -20.20 -4.30 -4.84
CA ASN A 689 -19.83 -4.67 -6.20
C ASN A 689 -21.06 -5.15 -6.98
N PHE A 690 -21.10 -4.85 -8.29
CA PHE A 690 -22.11 -5.44 -9.16
C PHE A 690 -21.74 -6.91 -9.42
N VAL A 691 -22.42 -7.79 -8.71
CA VAL A 691 -22.34 -9.24 -8.86
C VAL A 691 -23.53 -9.67 -9.72
N ASP A 692 -23.27 -10.36 -10.83
CA ASP A 692 -24.36 -10.95 -11.63
C ASP A 692 -25.05 -12.09 -10.85
N SER A 693 -26.25 -12.46 -11.32
CA SER A 693 -27.00 -13.66 -10.93
C SER A 693 -26.22 -14.99 -11.00
N SER A 694 -25.13 -15.08 -11.78
CA SER A 694 -24.25 -16.25 -11.84
C SER A 694 -23.50 -16.50 -10.51
N PRO A 695 -23.15 -17.76 -10.14
CA PRO A 695 -22.38 -18.04 -8.93
C PRO A 695 -21.03 -17.30 -8.88
N ILE A 696 -20.63 -16.80 -7.70
CA ILE A 696 -19.41 -15.97 -7.56
C ILE A 696 -18.17 -16.72 -8.05
N LYS A 697 -18.04 -18.02 -7.76
CA LYS A 697 -16.90 -18.83 -8.20
C LYS A 697 -16.76 -18.96 -9.73
N GLU A 698 -17.84 -18.76 -10.47
CA GLU A 698 -17.83 -18.69 -11.94
C GLU A 698 -17.38 -17.30 -12.41
N GLN A 699 -17.87 -16.23 -11.79
CA GLN A 699 -17.46 -14.85 -12.08
C GLN A 699 -15.97 -14.57 -11.73
N LEU A 700 -15.42 -15.32 -10.76
CA LEU A 700 -14.01 -15.27 -10.36
C LEU A 700 -13.11 -16.32 -11.06
N PHE A 701 -13.70 -17.31 -11.74
CA PHE A 701 -13.04 -18.45 -12.39
C PHE A 701 -12.18 -19.36 -11.47
N ILE A 702 -12.15 -19.12 -10.16
CA ILE A 702 -11.30 -19.85 -9.19
C ILE A 702 -11.76 -21.29 -8.92
N GLY A 703 -13.03 -21.62 -9.17
CA GLY A 703 -13.59 -22.96 -8.90
C GLY A 703 -13.00 -24.11 -9.72
N GLN A 704 -12.18 -23.82 -10.74
CA GLN A 704 -11.62 -24.83 -11.65
C GLN A 704 -10.62 -25.81 -10.99
N HIS A 705 -10.12 -25.50 -9.78
CA HIS A 705 -9.19 -26.35 -9.03
C HIS A 705 -9.78 -26.88 -7.71
N GLU A 706 -11.08 -26.66 -7.45
CA GLU A 706 -11.66 -26.90 -6.11
C GLU A 706 -11.46 -28.35 -5.61
N THR A 707 -11.55 -29.34 -6.50
CA THR A 707 -11.24 -30.75 -6.19
C THR A 707 -9.75 -31.01 -5.92
N GLU A 708 -8.85 -30.36 -6.65
CA GLU A 708 -7.40 -30.46 -6.44
C GLU A 708 -7.02 -29.88 -5.07
N VAL A 709 -7.55 -28.69 -4.76
CA VAL A 709 -7.37 -28.01 -3.47
C VAL A 709 -7.92 -28.87 -2.32
N LYS A 710 -9.11 -29.47 -2.45
CA LYS A 710 -9.68 -30.33 -1.39
C LYS A 710 -8.91 -31.63 -1.17
N ASN A 711 -8.34 -32.22 -2.22
CA ASN A 711 -7.53 -33.44 -2.11
C ASN A 711 -6.16 -33.16 -1.44
N ASP A 712 -5.51 -32.07 -1.82
CA ASP A 712 -4.20 -31.67 -1.28
C ASP A 712 -4.29 -31.01 0.10
N LEU A 713 -5.49 -30.55 0.51
CA LEU A 713 -5.73 -29.60 1.59
C LEU A 713 -4.99 -29.90 2.90
N GLU A 714 -5.01 -31.15 3.33
CA GLU A 714 -4.36 -31.61 4.56
C GLU A 714 -2.83 -31.43 4.46
N ASN A 715 -2.22 -31.91 3.37
CA ASN A 715 -0.79 -31.74 3.10
C ASN A 715 -0.39 -30.26 3.00
N ILE A 716 -1.21 -29.41 2.37
CA ILE A 716 -0.93 -27.97 2.26
C ILE A 716 -0.95 -27.34 3.66
N ILE A 717 -2.07 -27.48 4.38
CA ILE A 717 -2.30 -26.80 5.66
C ILE A 717 -1.32 -27.29 6.72
N ASP A 718 -1.05 -28.60 6.81
CA ASP A 718 -0.04 -29.13 7.72
C ASP A 718 1.36 -28.57 7.41
N SER A 719 1.74 -28.47 6.13
CA SER A 719 3.03 -27.91 5.73
C SER A 719 3.16 -26.44 6.15
N ILE A 720 2.18 -25.60 5.77
CA ILE A 720 2.21 -24.17 6.08
C ILE A 720 1.87 -23.85 7.55
N SER A 721 1.29 -24.79 8.31
CA SER A 721 1.06 -24.63 9.75
C SER A 721 2.37 -24.41 10.51
N ASN A 722 3.47 -24.98 10.03
CA ASN A 722 4.78 -24.79 10.64
C ASN A 722 5.28 -23.35 10.47
N ASN A 723 4.79 -22.63 9.45
CA ASN A 723 5.07 -21.22 9.18
C ASN A 723 4.27 -20.21 10.03
N ILE A 724 3.31 -20.62 10.87
CA ILE A 724 2.61 -19.69 11.77
C ILE A 724 3.56 -19.03 12.78
N ASP A 725 3.05 -17.96 13.41
CA ASP A 725 3.62 -17.23 14.56
C ASP A 725 4.40 -18.13 15.55
N ILE A 726 5.41 -17.51 16.15
CA ILE A 726 6.33 -18.16 17.08
C ILE A 726 5.87 -17.85 18.50
N PHE A 727 5.46 -18.88 19.24
CA PHE A 727 4.99 -18.76 20.63
C PHE A 727 5.21 -20.08 21.39
N ASP A 728 5.09 -20.04 22.72
CA ASP A 728 5.17 -21.22 23.58
C ASP A 728 3.95 -22.14 23.40
N LEU A 729 4.14 -23.26 22.69
CA LEU A 729 3.12 -24.27 22.42
C LEU A 729 2.69 -25.08 23.66
N ASN A 730 3.20 -24.76 24.85
CA ASN A 730 2.75 -25.32 26.13
C ASN A 730 1.75 -24.39 26.86
N ASP A 731 1.63 -23.13 26.44
CA ASP A 731 0.58 -22.25 26.95
C ASP A 731 -0.77 -22.62 26.31
N ASN A 732 -1.54 -23.44 27.04
CA ASN A 732 -2.89 -23.85 26.64
C ASN A 732 -3.86 -22.66 26.48
N LYS A 733 -3.69 -21.57 27.25
CA LYS A 733 -4.55 -20.38 27.21
C LYS A 733 -4.35 -19.62 25.90
N PHE A 734 -3.09 -19.36 25.56
CA PHE A 734 -2.72 -18.71 24.29
C PHE A 734 -2.98 -19.62 23.08
N THR A 735 -2.70 -20.92 23.19
CA THR A 735 -2.91 -21.91 22.11
C THR A 735 -4.38 -22.02 21.71
N GLU A 736 -5.31 -22.12 22.68
CA GLU A 736 -6.75 -22.15 22.39
C GLU A 736 -7.29 -20.80 21.90
N PHE A 737 -6.69 -19.66 22.30
CA PHE A 737 -6.98 -18.37 21.68
C PHE A 737 -6.57 -18.35 20.20
N TYR A 738 -5.30 -18.68 19.89
CA TYR A 738 -4.75 -18.63 18.54
C TYR A 738 -5.51 -19.57 17.58
N LYS A 739 -5.86 -20.76 18.04
CA LYS A 739 -6.70 -21.74 17.32
C LYS A 739 -8.09 -21.19 17.00
N LYS A 740 -8.76 -20.53 17.95
CA LYS A 740 -10.08 -19.89 17.72
C LYS A 740 -9.99 -18.72 16.75
N ASP A 741 -8.89 -17.96 16.79
CA ASP A 741 -8.67 -16.84 15.88
C ASP A 741 -8.47 -17.34 14.43
N LEU A 742 -7.58 -18.32 14.26
CA LEU A 742 -7.33 -18.97 12.97
C LEU A 742 -8.58 -19.63 12.35
N VAL A 743 -9.51 -20.14 13.17
CA VAL A 743 -10.79 -20.70 12.69
C VAL A 743 -11.70 -19.66 12.05
N LYS A 744 -11.63 -18.38 12.45
CA LYS A 744 -12.39 -17.28 11.81
C LYS A 744 -11.95 -17.08 10.35
N GLU A 745 -10.66 -17.26 10.10
CA GLU A 745 -9.99 -17.04 8.82
C GLU A 745 -10.27 -18.13 7.77
N LYS A 746 -11.06 -19.16 8.10
CA LYS A 746 -11.29 -20.32 7.21
C LYS A 746 -11.74 -19.94 5.80
N ASN A 747 -12.61 -18.95 5.66
CA ASN A 747 -13.14 -18.52 4.37
C ASN A 747 -12.04 -17.87 3.53
N SER A 748 -11.27 -16.96 4.13
CA SER A 748 -10.14 -16.29 3.48
C SER A 748 -9.06 -17.28 3.06
N ILE A 749 -8.69 -18.22 3.92
CA ILE A 749 -7.72 -19.28 3.59
C ILE A 749 -8.21 -20.13 2.40
N TYR A 750 -9.49 -20.53 2.39
CA TYR A 750 -10.07 -21.35 1.33
C TYR A 750 -10.15 -20.61 -0.02
N ILE A 751 -10.56 -19.33 -0.02
CA ILE A 751 -10.57 -18.48 -1.22
C ILE A 751 -9.14 -18.26 -1.72
N GLY A 752 -8.20 -17.92 -0.82
CA GLY A 752 -6.80 -17.68 -1.14
C GLY A 752 -6.13 -18.88 -1.81
N LEU A 753 -6.39 -20.10 -1.33
CA LEU A 753 -5.87 -21.34 -1.93
C LEU A 753 -6.41 -21.55 -3.35
N ASN A 754 -7.71 -21.40 -3.56
CA ASN A 754 -8.32 -21.57 -4.88
C ASN A 754 -7.89 -20.47 -5.87
N TYR A 755 -7.70 -19.23 -5.40
CA TYR A 755 -7.13 -18.14 -6.19
C TYR A 755 -5.68 -18.41 -6.60
N LEU A 756 -4.84 -18.87 -5.66
CA LEU A 756 -3.45 -19.24 -5.93
C LEU A 756 -3.36 -20.40 -6.92
N TYR A 757 -4.16 -21.46 -6.74
CA TYR A 757 -4.24 -22.58 -7.68
C TYR A 757 -4.70 -22.11 -9.07
N ARG A 758 -5.71 -21.24 -9.18
CA ARG A 758 -6.19 -20.75 -10.50
C ARG A 758 -5.19 -19.84 -11.22
N TRP A 759 -4.49 -18.95 -10.53
CA TRP A 759 -3.71 -17.88 -11.17
C TRP A 759 -2.18 -18.05 -11.11
N TYR A 760 -1.67 -18.93 -10.24
CA TYR A 760 -0.22 -19.15 -10.04
C TYR A 760 0.23 -20.60 -10.24
N SER A 761 -0.63 -21.49 -10.77
CA SER A 761 -0.24 -22.80 -11.31
C SER A 761 0.54 -22.66 -12.63
N ILE A 762 1.72 -22.04 -12.54
CA ILE A 762 2.64 -21.71 -13.63
C ILE A 762 3.99 -22.30 -13.22
N SER A 763 4.46 -23.34 -13.91
CA SER A 763 5.57 -24.18 -13.41
C SER A 763 5.33 -24.61 -11.94
N ASP A 764 6.35 -24.49 -11.11
CA ASP A 764 6.45 -24.71 -9.68
C ASP A 764 6.18 -23.44 -8.82
N ILE A 765 5.78 -22.32 -9.45
CA ILE A 765 5.56 -21.04 -8.76
C ILE A 765 4.51 -21.16 -7.64
N LYS A 766 3.42 -21.91 -7.87
CA LYS A 766 2.40 -22.27 -6.86
C LYS A 766 3.04 -22.86 -5.60
N ASP A 767 3.88 -23.88 -5.78
CA ASP A 767 4.53 -24.60 -4.69
C ASP A 767 5.55 -23.71 -3.98
N LYS A 768 6.35 -22.93 -4.72
CA LYS A 768 7.30 -22.00 -4.10
C LYS A 768 6.62 -20.87 -3.31
N LEU A 769 5.43 -20.42 -3.71
CA LEU A 769 4.63 -19.46 -2.94
C LEU A 769 4.00 -20.08 -1.67
N LEU A 770 3.74 -21.39 -1.65
CA LEU A 770 3.24 -22.10 -0.47
C LEU A 770 4.36 -22.50 0.50
N TYR A 771 5.49 -23.00 0.00
CA TYR A 771 6.50 -23.70 0.82
C TYR A 771 7.87 -23.00 0.89
N SER A 772 8.16 -22.05 -0.03
CA SER A 772 9.49 -21.46 -0.22
C SER A 772 9.49 -19.92 -0.27
N LEU A 773 8.46 -19.29 0.32
CA LEU A 773 8.12 -17.87 0.12
C LEU A 773 9.29 -16.90 0.36
N GLY A 774 10.19 -17.21 1.31
CA GLY A 774 11.36 -16.39 1.64
C GLY A 774 12.36 -16.17 0.49
N ILE A 775 12.40 -17.04 -0.55
CA ILE A 775 13.21 -16.80 -1.77
C ILE A 775 12.76 -15.49 -2.45
N TYR A 776 11.46 -15.19 -2.39
CA TYR A 776 10.84 -14.05 -3.05
C TYR A 776 10.81 -12.77 -2.20
N GLY A 777 11.18 -12.81 -0.91
CA GLY A 777 11.56 -11.59 -0.20
C GLY A 777 11.14 -11.44 1.27
N LYS A 778 10.05 -10.68 1.48
CA LYS A 778 9.76 -9.99 2.75
C LYS A 778 9.16 -10.90 3.81
N SER A 779 8.58 -12.04 3.45
CA SER A 779 8.02 -12.97 4.42
C SER A 779 8.17 -14.45 4.05
N ASN A 780 8.16 -15.28 5.10
CA ASN A 780 8.06 -16.73 5.06
C ASN A 780 6.65 -17.23 5.49
N ASP A 781 5.70 -16.33 5.80
CA ASP A 781 4.34 -16.69 6.18
C ASP A 781 3.39 -16.78 4.97
N SER A 782 3.37 -17.96 4.35
CA SER A 782 2.44 -18.28 3.27
C SER A 782 0.98 -18.41 3.76
N LEU A 783 0.73 -18.65 5.04
CA LEU A 783 -0.63 -18.67 5.57
C LEU A 783 -1.22 -17.26 5.65
N SER A 784 -0.43 -16.26 6.04
CA SER A 784 -0.87 -14.86 6.02
C SER A 784 -0.99 -14.29 4.60
N LEU A 785 -0.14 -14.70 3.66
CA LEU A 785 -0.39 -14.44 2.24
C LEU A 785 -1.75 -14.99 1.78
N LEU A 786 -2.10 -16.24 2.13
CA LEU A 786 -3.39 -16.84 1.76
C LEU A 786 -4.58 -16.12 2.42
N LYS A 787 -4.48 -15.75 3.70
CA LYS A 787 -5.49 -14.93 4.39
C LYS A 787 -5.69 -13.59 3.67
N ASP A 788 -4.61 -12.89 3.33
CA ASP A 788 -4.70 -11.58 2.66
C ASP A 788 -5.29 -11.67 1.25
N ILE A 789 -4.93 -12.70 0.47
CA ILE A 789 -5.57 -12.95 -0.84
C ILE A 789 -7.07 -13.16 -0.67
N GLY A 790 -7.50 -13.98 0.29
CA GLY A 790 -8.91 -14.21 0.57
C GLY A 790 -9.64 -13.09 1.33
N LYS A 791 -8.95 -12.01 1.69
CA LYS A 791 -9.53 -10.76 2.22
C LYS A 791 -9.63 -9.64 1.18
N LEU A 792 -9.11 -9.87 -0.03
CA LEU A 792 -9.43 -9.04 -1.20
C LEU A 792 -10.94 -9.07 -1.45
N ASP A 793 -11.49 -7.96 -1.94
CA ASP A 793 -12.88 -7.94 -2.35
C ASP A 793 -13.10 -8.69 -3.68
N PHE A 794 -14.36 -8.92 -4.00
CA PHE A 794 -14.80 -9.55 -5.25
C PHE A 794 -14.24 -8.89 -6.52
N ILE A 795 -13.94 -7.59 -6.53
CA ILE A 795 -13.35 -6.92 -7.70
C ILE A 795 -11.88 -7.28 -7.83
N ASN A 796 -11.09 -7.16 -6.77
CA ASN A 796 -9.66 -7.49 -6.83
C ASN A 796 -9.41 -9.01 -6.93
N LEU A 797 -10.38 -9.85 -6.54
CA LEU A 797 -10.40 -11.28 -6.87
C LEU A 797 -10.68 -11.60 -8.36
N LYS A 798 -11.13 -10.64 -9.19
CA LYS A 798 -11.38 -10.91 -10.61
C LYS A 798 -10.09 -11.15 -11.40
N ALA A 799 -10.21 -11.97 -12.46
CA ALA A 799 -9.14 -12.24 -13.41
C ALA A 799 -8.57 -10.97 -14.07
N ASN A 800 -9.43 -10.03 -14.46
CA ASN A 800 -9.04 -8.71 -15.00
C ASN A 800 -8.56 -7.69 -13.94
N LYS A 801 -8.32 -8.14 -12.70
CA LYS A 801 -7.73 -7.37 -11.59
C LYS A 801 -6.57 -8.11 -10.91
N THR A 802 -6.00 -9.13 -11.56
CA THR A 802 -4.86 -9.92 -11.04
C THR A 802 -3.61 -9.10 -10.71
N ALA A 803 -3.37 -7.96 -11.37
CA ALA A 803 -2.28 -7.04 -11.02
C ALA A 803 -2.61 -6.21 -9.76
N ASN A 804 -3.88 -5.82 -9.55
CA ASN A 804 -4.33 -5.18 -8.32
C ASN A 804 -4.24 -6.15 -7.13
N ALA A 805 -4.64 -7.41 -7.30
CA ALA A 805 -4.43 -8.45 -6.29
C ALA A 805 -2.96 -8.66 -5.93
N TYR A 806 -2.06 -8.61 -6.92
CA TYR A 806 -0.61 -8.66 -6.66
C TYR A 806 -0.16 -7.48 -5.78
N HIS A 807 -0.64 -6.28 -6.07
CA HIS A 807 -0.33 -5.09 -5.28
C HIS A 807 -0.85 -5.21 -3.83
N ASP A 808 -2.16 -5.45 -3.66
CA ASP A 808 -2.86 -5.38 -2.38
C ASP A 808 -2.54 -6.54 -1.41
N ALA A 809 -2.23 -7.73 -1.95
CA ALA A 809 -1.88 -8.91 -1.16
C ALA A 809 -0.40 -9.27 -1.28
N PHE A 810 0.07 -9.64 -2.48
CA PHE A 810 1.39 -10.26 -2.65
C PHE A 810 2.55 -9.30 -2.35
N SER A 811 2.44 -8.01 -2.69
CA SER A 811 3.54 -7.04 -2.51
C SER A 811 3.92 -6.79 -1.04
N LYS A 812 3.07 -7.14 -0.08
CA LYS A 812 3.39 -7.14 1.36
C LYS A 812 4.43 -8.20 1.72
N TYR A 813 4.32 -9.40 1.15
CA TYR A 813 5.14 -10.56 1.45
C TYR A 813 6.33 -10.71 0.48
N LEU A 814 6.27 -10.09 -0.70
CA LEU A 814 7.25 -10.24 -1.78
C LEU A 814 8.09 -8.98 -2.03
N LYS A 815 9.28 -9.14 -2.63
CA LYS A 815 10.16 -8.04 -3.06
C LYS A 815 9.77 -7.43 -4.43
N PRO A 816 9.43 -8.21 -5.47
CA PRO A 816 8.93 -7.65 -6.72
C PRO A 816 7.67 -6.81 -6.49
N LYS A 817 7.49 -5.73 -7.27
CA LYS A 817 6.42 -4.74 -7.04
C LYS A 817 5.18 -4.99 -7.90
N SER A 818 5.33 -5.65 -9.04
CA SER A 818 4.25 -6.07 -9.92
C SER A 818 4.34 -7.56 -10.26
N VAL A 819 3.25 -8.09 -10.80
CA VAL A 819 3.18 -9.47 -11.31
C VAL A 819 4.16 -9.73 -12.46
N ALA A 820 4.48 -8.71 -13.28
CA ALA A 820 5.46 -8.83 -14.35
C ALA A 820 6.90 -8.88 -13.79
N ASP A 821 7.23 -8.02 -12.81
CA ASP A 821 8.52 -8.09 -12.11
C ASP A 821 8.70 -9.42 -11.38
N PHE A 822 7.61 -10.03 -10.89
CA PHE A 822 7.64 -11.34 -10.26
C PHE A 822 7.99 -12.47 -11.24
N ILE A 823 7.41 -12.47 -12.43
CA ILE A 823 7.78 -13.43 -13.48
C ILE A 823 9.23 -13.20 -13.97
N GLU A 824 9.69 -11.95 -14.06
CA GLU A 824 11.09 -11.64 -14.37
C GLU A 824 12.06 -12.03 -13.24
N TYR A 825 11.66 -11.92 -11.97
CA TYR A 825 12.43 -12.41 -10.82
C TYR A 825 12.56 -13.94 -10.86
N ASN A 826 11.48 -14.64 -11.23
CA ASN A 826 11.50 -16.09 -11.47
C ASN A 826 12.40 -16.46 -12.65
N TYR A 827 12.35 -15.74 -13.78
CA TYR A 827 13.31 -15.92 -14.88
C TYR A 827 14.76 -15.80 -14.39
N ASN A 828 15.07 -14.76 -13.63
CA ASN A 828 16.46 -14.51 -13.21
C ASN A 828 17.00 -15.51 -12.18
N LEU A 829 16.13 -16.24 -11.46
CA LEU A 829 16.53 -17.30 -10.54
C LEU A 829 16.46 -18.72 -11.12
N PHE A 830 15.51 -19.01 -12.01
CA PHE A 830 15.15 -20.39 -12.40
C PHE A 830 15.29 -20.69 -13.89
N LYS A 831 15.79 -19.75 -14.71
CA LYS A 831 16.08 -20.00 -16.13
C LYS A 831 17.10 -21.12 -16.34
N GLU A 832 16.94 -21.83 -17.45
CA GLU A 832 17.99 -22.70 -17.97
C GLU A 832 19.20 -21.88 -18.43
N LYS A 833 20.37 -22.53 -18.50
CA LYS A 833 21.59 -21.87 -18.96
C LYS A 833 21.42 -21.38 -20.39
N ASP A 834 21.84 -20.15 -20.65
CA ASP A 834 21.79 -19.47 -21.95
C ASP A 834 20.34 -19.28 -22.52
N GLN A 835 19.30 -19.50 -21.70
CA GLN A 835 17.89 -19.35 -22.08
C GLN A 835 17.47 -17.87 -22.21
N ALA A 836 16.96 -17.48 -23.37
CA ALA A 836 16.44 -16.13 -23.62
C ALA A 836 15.12 -15.86 -22.85
N PRO A 837 14.84 -14.61 -22.43
CA PRO A 837 13.62 -14.28 -21.66
C PRO A 837 12.33 -14.67 -22.38
N ASP A 838 12.26 -14.48 -23.69
CA ASP A 838 11.08 -14.86 -24.49
C ASP A 838 10.90 -16.38 -24.57
N LYS A 839 11.99 -17.17 -24.52
CA LYS A 839 11.91 -18.64 -24.50
C LYS A 839 11.55 -19.20 -23.13
N TYR A 840 11.90 -18.48 -22.06
CA TYR A 840 11.36 -18.75 -20.73
C TYR A 840 9.86 -18.44 -20.70
N PHE A 841 9.43 -17.26 -21.19
CA PHE A 841 8.01 -16.89 -21.28
C PHE A 841 7.18 -17.90 -22.08
N ASP A 842 7.67 -18.35 -23.24
CA ASP A 842 7.04 -19.41 -24.05
C ASP A 842 6.83 -20.70 -23.22
N SER A 843 7.77 -21.06 -22.34
CA SER A 843 7.69 -22.28 -21.52
C SER A 843 6.72 -22.20 -20.34
N LEU A 844 6.28 -20.99 -19.97
CA LEU A 844 5.34 -20.78 -18.85
C LEU A 844 3.87 -20.99 -19.23
N THR A 845 3.54 -21.13 -20.52
CA THR A 845 2.16 -21.28 -21.01
C THR A 845 2.03 -22.40 -22.04
N LYS A 846 0.79 -22.86 -22.29
CA LYS A 846 0.45 -23.76 -23.40
C LYS A 846 -0.26 -23.06 -24.56
N ALA A 847 -0.45 -21.74 -24.47
CA ALA A 847 -0.90 -20.94 -25.59
C ALA A 847 0.15 -20.93 -26.71
N TYR A 848 -0.26 -21.05 -27.97
CA TYR A 848 0.67 -20.94 -29.09
C TYR A 848 1.05 -19.48 -29.33
N ILE A 849 2.24 -19.08 -28.89
CA ILE A 849 2.77 -17.72 -29.04
C ILE A 849 3.48 -17.55 -30.39
N THR A 850 3.34 -16.37 -30.99
CA THR A 850 4.16 -15.89 -32.11
C THR A 850 4.54 -14.42 -31.91
N LYS A 851 5.81 -14.14 -31.65
CA LYS A 851 6.37 -12.78 -31.63
C LYS A 851 6.88 -12.42 -33.03
N VAL A 852 6.56 -11.21 -33.50
CA VAL A 852 7.17 -10.62 -34.70
C VAL A 852 7.69 -9.22 -34.37
N GLU A 853 8.94 -8.99 -34.71
CA GLU A 853 9.68 -7.76 -34.40
C GLU A 853 9.67 -6.78 -35.57
N SER A 854 9.68 -5.48 -35.28
CA SER A 854 9.70 -4.42 -36.29
C SER A 854 11.05 -4.34 -36.99
N LYS A 855 11.00 -4.10 -38.31
CA LYS A 855 12.14 -3.78 -39.16
C LYS A 855 12.27 -2.26 -39.38
N SER A 856 11.24 -1.48 -39.01
CA SER A 856 11.20 -0.02 -39.11
C SER A 856 11.61 0.71 -37.82
N ASN A 857 11.36 0.10 -36.65
CA ASN A 857 11.78 0.62 -35.34
C ASN A 857 12.30 -0.53 -34.46
N THR A 858 13.62 -0.73 -34.40
CA THR A 858 14.21 -1.80 -33.58
C THR A 858 14.24 -1.48 -32.08
N SER A 859 14.04 -0.21 -31.68
CA SER A 859 14.06 0.24 -30.28
C SER A 859 12.90 -0.32 -29.45
N VAL A 860 11.78 -0.66 -30.10
CA VAL A 860 10.59 -1.25 -29.46
C VAL A 860 10.59 -2.78 -29.44
N ASN A 861 11.61 -3.44 -30.00
CA ASN A 861 11.75 -4.90 -30.02
C ASN A 861 12.24 -5.43 -28.65
N LYS A 862 11.39 -5.28 -27.63
CA LYS A 862 11.65 -5.73 -26.26
C LYS A 862 11.25 -7.19 -26.03
N PRO A 863 11.70 -7.84 -24.93
CA PRO A 863 11.12 -9.09 -24.45
C PRO A 863 9.61 -8.98 -24.17
N MET A 864 8.87 -10.06 -24.32
CA MET A 864 7.40 -10.08 -24.17
C MET A 864 6.95 -9.69 -22.76
N ILE A 865 7.74 -10.03 -21.72
CA ILE A 865 7.44 -9.69 -20.33
C ILE A 865 7.44 -8.17 -20.06
N GLU A 866 8.23 -7.38 -20.81
CA GLU A 866 8.24 -5.91 -20.69
C GLU A 866 6.89 -5.29 -21.03
N ARG A 867 6.09 -5.91 -21.91
CA ARG A 867 4.75 -5.41 -22.23
C ARG A 867 3.82 -5.44 -21.03
N PHE A 868 3.90 -6.48 -20.21
CA PHE A 868 3.04 -6.67 -19.05
C PHE A 868 3.44 -5.81 -17.83
N LYS A 869 4.51 -5.01 -17.96
CA LYS A 869 4.82 -3.91 -17.02
C LYS A 869 3.99 -2.64 -17.31
N GLN A 870 3.29 -2.56 -18.45
CA GLN A 870 2.32 -1.50 -18.73
C GLN A 870 1.01 -1.81 -18.00
N GLU A 871 0.41 -0.80 -17.34
CA GLU A 871 -0.75 -0.98 -16.44
C GLU A 871 -1.99 -1.55 -17.15
N ASP A 872 -2.27 -1.08 -18.37
CA ASP A 872 -3.36 -1.57 -19.24
C ASP A 872 -3.14 -3.02 -19.72
N GLN A 873 -1.92 -3.53 -19.59
CA GLN A 873 -1.53 -4.88 -20.01
C GLN A 873 -1.32 -5.85 -18.84
N ALA A 874 -0.93 -5.37 -17.66
CA ALA A 874 -0.53 -6.20 -16.52
C ALA A 874 -1.58 -7.26 -16.11
N ASN A 875 -2.86 -6.90 -16.09
CA ASN A 875 -3.97 -7.82 -15.76
C ASN A 875 -4.18 -8.97 -16.77
N LYS A 876 -3.57 -8.90 -17.95
CA LYS A 876 -3.65 -9.94 -18.99
C LYS A 876 -2.59 -11.04 -18.83
N LEU A 877 -1.58 -10.83 -17.98
CA LEU A 877 -0.44 -11.75 -17.84
C LEU A 877 -0.86 -13.11 -17.28
N LEU A 878 -1.48 -13.18 -16.09
CA LEU A 878 -1.82 -14.46 -15.47
C LEU A 878 -2.87 -15.25 -16.28
N PRO A 879 -3.91 -14.64 -16.89
CA PRO A 879 -4.78 -15.34 -17.84
C PRO A 879 -4.05 -15.95 -19.04
N LEU A 880 -3.01 -15.29 -19.57
CA LEU A 880 -2.20 -15.85 -20.67
C LEU A 880 -1.26 -16.97 -20.20
N LEU A 881 -0.65 -16.83 -19.02
CA LEU A 881 0.25 -17.86 -18.48
C LEU A 881 -0.49 -19.12 -18.00
N THR A 882 -1.73 -18.99 -17.53
CA THR A 882 -2.53 -20.11 -16.98
C THR A 882 -3.42 -20.83 -18.01
N VAL A 883 -3.11 -20.73 -19.31
CA VAL A 883 -3.78 -21.53 -20.35
C VAL A 883 -3.43 -23.00 -20.17
N LYS A 884 -4.41 -23.81 -19.73
CA LYS A 884 -4.21 -25.22 -19.35
C LYS A 884 -4.16 -26.21 -20.50
N ASP A 885 -4.81 -25.88 -21.61
CA ASP A 885 -5.06 -26.82 -22.70
C ASP A 885 -4.21 -26.45 -23.92
N GLN A 886 -3.45 -27.45 -24.40
CA GLN A 886 -2.55 -27.29 -25.54
C GLN A 886 -3.36 -26.92 -26.79
N ASP A 887 -2.90 -25.90 -27.52
CA ASP A 887 -3.55 -25.42 -28.74
C ASP A 887 -5.04 -25.03 -28.53
N ALA A 888 -5.42 -24.54 -27.34
CA ALA A 888 -6.73 -23.90 -27.13
C ALA A 888 -6.73 -22.44 -27.61
N LEU A 889 -5.65 -21.72 -27.31
CA LEU A 889 -5.44 -20.30 -27.62
C LEU A 889 -4.16 -20.15 -28.47
N TRP A 890 -4.21 -19.28 -29.48
CA TRP A 890 -3.02 -18.71 -30.11
C TRP A 890 -2.94 -17.20 -29.82
N PHE A 891 -1.71 -16.68 -29.77
CA PHE A 891 -1.43 -15.31 -29.36
C PHE A 891 -0.27 -14.72 -30.17
N ILE A 892 -0.44 -13.50 -30.69
CA ILE A 892 0.56 -12.79 -31.47
C ILE A 892 1.00 -11.53 -30.74
N PHE A 893 2.31 -11.35 -30.60
CA PHE A 893 2.92 -10.08 -30.21
C PHE A 893 3.53 -9.42 -31.45
N THR A 894 2.91 -8.33 -31.93
CA THR A 894 3.56 -7.33 -32.80
C THR A 894 4.05 -6.16 -31.93
N THR A 895 4.80 -5.20 -32.46
CA THR A 895 5.21 -4.01 -31.70
C THR A 895 4.05 -3.20 -31.14
N ASN A 896 2.90 -3.21 -31.83
CA ASN A 896 1.75 -2.36 -31.54
C ASN A 896 0.47 -3.14 -31.20
N SER A 897 0.52 -4.47 -31.13
CA SER A 897 -0.69 -5.25 -30.82
C SER A 897 -0.42 -6.56 -30.08
N ASN A 898 -1.45 -6.94 -29.34
CA ASN A 898 -1.66 -8.25 -28.72
C ASN A 898 -2.86 -8.88 -29.44
N ILE A 899 -2.64 -9.81 -30.38
CA ILE A 899 -3.74 -10.43 -31.13
C ILE A 899 -3.97 -11.85 -30.63
N SER A 900 -5.14 -12.08 -30.03
CA SER A 900 -5.55 -13.37 -29.48
C SER A 900 -6.64 -14.03 -30.31
N GLY A 901 -6.60 -15.35 -30.42
CA GLY A 901 -7.62 -16.13 -31.12
C GLY A 901 -7.60 -17.60 -30.76
N LEU A 902 -8.57 -18.34 -31.29
CA LEU A 902 -8.88 -19.71 -30.90
C LEU A 902 -8.54 -20.67 -32.03
N PHE A 903 -8.07 -21.88 -31.70
CA PHE A 903 -7.90 -22.93 -32.70
C PHE A 903 -9.27 -23.41 -33.22
N SER A 904 -10.25 -23.59 -32.32
CA SER A 904 -11.62 -24.03 -32.62
C SER A 904 -12.38 -23.16 -33.63
N LYS A 905 -12.01 -21.88 -33.80
CA LYS A 905 -12.61 -20.98 -34.81
C LYS A 905 -12.19 -21.37 -36.25
N TYR A 906 -11.16 -22.19 -36.43
CA TYR A 906 -10.59 -22.55 -37.73
C TYR A 906 -10.64 -24.06 -37.98
N GLY A 907 -11.32 -24.49 -39.04
CA GLY A 907 -11.38 -25.89 -39.47
C GLY A 907 -10.11 -26.34 -40.22
N TYR A 908 -8.94 -25.99 -39.68
CA TYR A 908 -7.62 -26.40 -40.19
C TYR A 908 -7.00 -27.42 -39.21
N SER A 909 -5.95 -28.12 -39.63
CA SER A 909 -5.09 -28.79 -38.64
C SER A 909 -4.31 -27.75 -37.83
N ASN A 910 -3.85 -28.12 -36.63
CA ASN A 910 -3.16 -27.19 -35.75
C ASN A 910 -1.85 -26.68 -36.36
N GLU A 911 -1.16 -27.51 -37.15
CA GLU A 911 0.08 -27.17 -37.85
C GLU A 911 -0.18 -26.12 -38.94
N LEU A 912 -1.21 -26.34 -39.78
CA LEU A 912 -1.61 -25.39 -40.81
C LEU A 912 -2.08 -24.08 -40.19
N LEU A 913 -2.82 -24.12 -39.07
CA LEU A 913 -3.24 -22.91 -38.39
C LEU A 913 -2.05 -22.13 -37.83
N LYS A 914 -1.06 -22.81 -37.22
CA LYS A 914 0.18 -22.18 -36.73
C LYS A 914 0.94 -21.47 -37.86
N GLU A 915 0.95 -22.05 -39.07
CA GLU A 915 1.49 -21.39 -40.26
C GLU A 915 0.70 -20.13 -40.68
N GLN A 916 -0.65 -20.18 -40.67
CA GLN A 916 -1.49 -19.02 -40.99
C GLN A 916 -1.38 -17.91 -39.93
N VAL A 917 -1.31 -18.26 -38.64
CA VAL A 917 -1.05 -17.33 -37.52
C VAL A 917 0.26 -16.60 -37.73
N LYS A 918 1.34 -17.31 -38.10
CA LYS A 918 2.63 -16.69 -38.41
C LYS A 918 2.57 -15.76 -39.64
N LYS A 919 1.95 -16.20 -40.74
CA LYS A 919 1.76 -15.38 -41.96
C LYS A 919 0.95 -14.11 -41.70
N PHE A 920 -0.07 -14.20 -40.84
CA PHE A 920 -0.84 -13.04 -40.40
C PHE A 920 0.00 -12.12 -39.50
N ALA A 921 0.76 -12.66 -38.54
CA ALA A 921 1.64 -11.88 -37.66
C ALA A 921 2.68 -11.06 -38.45
N GLU A 922 3.29 -11.68 -39.46
CA GLU A 922 4.23 -11.00 -40.37
C GLU A 922 3.54 -9.90 -41.21
N SER A 923 2.28 -10.14 -41.62
CA SER A 923 1.46 -9.13 -42.33
C SER A 923 1.09 -7.95 -41.43
N ALA A 924 0.69 -8.22 -40.17
CA ALA A 924 0.29 -7.21 -39.19
C ALA A 924 1.49 -6.32 -38.78
N GLN A 925 2.64 -6.93 -38.47
CA GLN A 925 3.86 -6.15 -38.24
C GLN A 925 4.29 -5.37 -39.50
N GLY A 926 4.14 -5.96 -40.68
CA GLY A 926 4.40 -5.27 -41.96
C GLY A 926 3.57 -4.00 -42.15
N TYR A 927 2.31 -4.00 -41.71
CA TYR A 927 1.45 -2.81 -41.72
C TYR A 927 1.93 -1.73 -40.74
N TYR A 928 2.23 -2.09 -39.49
CA TYR A 928 2.80 -1.14 -38.51
C TYR A 928 4.17 -0.60 -38.94
N ASP A 929 4.99 -1.41 -39.58
CA ASP A 929 6.26 -1.02 -40.19
C ASP A 929 6.09 -0.04 -41.35
N VAL A 930 4.98 -0.10 -42.11
CA VAL A 930 4.61 0.89 -43.13
C VAL A 930 4.18 2.19 -42.47
N LEU A 931 3.25 2.14 -41.51
CA LEU A 931 2.76 3.34 -40.81
C LEU A 931 3.93 4.10 -40.15
N TYR A 932 4.77 3.42 -39.38
CA TYR A 932 5.90 4.05 -38.70
C TYR A 932 6.85 4.81 -39.65
N ARG A 933 6.99 4.37 -40.91
CA ARG A 933 7.83 5.06 -41.92
C ARG A 933 7.21 6.33 -42.50
N ILE A 934 5.88 6.48 -42.49
CA ILE A 934 5.18 7.67 -43.01
C ILE A 934 4.81 8.69 -41.93
N LEU A 935 4.82 8.30 -40.65
CA LEU A 935 4.54 9.19 -39.53
C LEU A 935 5.63 10.24 -39.28
N ASN A 936 5.24 11.39 -38.74
CA ASN A 936 6.17 12.37 -38.19
C ASN A 936 6.73 11.93 -36.81
N GLU A 937 7.79 12.59 -36.32
CA GLU A 937 8.50 12.21 -35.08
C GLU A 937 7.63 12.26 -33.79
N LYS A 938 6.66 13.17 -33.68
CA LYS A 938 5.68 13.19 -32.56
C LYS A 938 4.82 11.93 -32.62
N SER A 939 4.19 11.66 -33.77
CA SER A 939 3.30 10.49 -33.94
C SER A 939 4.03 9.16 -33.82
N LYS A 940 5.29 9.07 -34.27
CA LYS A 940 6.17 7.92 -34.02
C LYS A 940 6.30 7.65 -32.53
N LYS A 941 6.69 8.67 -31.74
CA LYS A 941 6.86 8.55 -30.28
C LYS A 941 5.55 8.18 -29.57
N THR A 942 4.40 8.69 -30.02
CA THR A 942 3.08 8.25 -29.53
C THR A 942 2.86 6.75 -29.83
N MET A 943 3.18 6.31 -31.05
CA MET A 943 3.02 4.92 -31.50
C MET A 943 3.93 3.94 -30.74
N GLU A 944 5.11 4.34 -30.27
CA GLU A 944 6.08 3.42 -29.60
C GLU A 944 5.53 2.70 -28.36
N ASN A 945 4.53 3.28 -27.67
CA ASN A 945 3.90 2.67 -26.50
C ASN A 945 2.38 2.43 -26.69
N TYR A 946 1.88 2.57 -27.92
CA TYR A 946 0.46 2.37 -28.21
C TYR A 946 0.20 0.91 -28.60
N ILE A 947 -0.23 0.11 -27.61
CA ILE A 947 -0.63 -1.29 -27.78
C ILE A 947 -2.14 -1.38 -28.00
N VAL A 948 -2.55 -2.13 -29.03
CA VAL A 948 -3.94 -2.50 -29.32
C VAL A 948 -4.16 -3.98 -28.97
N ASP A 949 -5.12 -4.27 -28.11
CA ASP A 949 -5.57 -5.63 -27.84
C ASP A 949 -6.65 -6.04 -28.85
N VAL A 950 -6.45 -7.17 -29.52
CA VAL A 950 -7.27 -7.64 -30.65
C VAL A 950 -7.81 -9.03 -30.34
N TYR A 951 -9.12 -9.19 -30.41
CA TYR A 951 -9.83 -10.40 -30.00
C TYR A 951 -10.56 -11.05 -31.18
N ASP A 952 -9.98 -12.13 -31.71
CA ASP A 952 -10.61 -13.05 -32.66
C ASP A 952 -11.38 -14.18 -31.94
N SER A 953 -11.50 -14.12 -30.61
CA SER A 953 -12.01 -15.17 -29.71
C SER A 953 -13.55 -15.35 -29.68
N PHE A 954 -14.17 -15.41 -30.86
CA PHE A 954 -15.62 -15.50 -31.03
C PHE A 954 -16.07 -16.97 -31.12
N ALA A 955 -16.42 -17.57 -29.98
CA ALA A 955 -16.89 -18.96 -29.85
C ALA A 955 -17.89 -19.11 -28.68
N SER A 956 -18.26 -20.36 -28.35
CA SER A 956 -19.10 -20.66 -27.18
C SER A 956 -18.45 -20.22 -25.86
N LYS A 957 -19.23 -19.78 -24.87
CA LYS A 957 -18.72 -19.52 -23.50
C LYS A 957 -18.13 -20.76 -22.80
N ASN A 958 -18.34 -21.95 -23.39
CA ASN A 958 -17.77 -23.22 -22.93
C ASN A 958 -16.50 -23.66 -23.69
N ASP A 959 -16.06 -22.92 -24.69
CA ASP A 959 -14.81 -23.19 -25.40
C ASP A 959 -13.59 -23.05 -24.45
N PRO A 960 -12.59 -23.95 -24.52
CA PRO A 960 -11.42 -23.90 -23.61
C PRO A 960 -10.60 -22.62 -23.70
N GLY A 961 -10.35 -22.09 -24.90
CA GLY A 961 -9.55 -20.87 -25.08
C GLY A 961 -10.33 -19.62 -24.65
N VAL A 962 -11.65 -19.61 -24.87
CA VAL A 962 -12.54 -18.57 -24.31
C VAL A 962 -12.48 -18.57 -22.78
N LYS A 963 -12.67 -19.74 -22.14
CA LYS A 963 -12.63 -19.87 -20.67
C LYS A 963 -11.25 -19.61 -20.06
N ALA A 964 -10.18 -19.83 -20.80
CA ALA A 964 -8.83 -19.58 -20.32
C ALA A 964 -8.47 -18.07 -20.32
N TYR A 965 -8.85 -17.34 -21.38
CA TYR A 965 -8.32 -16.00 -21.63
C TYR A 965 -9.38 -14.90 -21.84
N SER A 966 -10.21 -14.95 -22.88
CA SER A 966 -11.04 -13.79 -23.25
C SER A 966 -12.29 -13.60 -22.38
N LEU A 967 -12.91 -14.68 -21.89
CA LEU A 967 -14.04 -14.58 -20.97
C LEU A 967 -13.62 -14.10 -19.56
N PRO A 968 -12.52 -14.58 -18.96
CA PRO A 968 -11.99 -14.00 -17.72
C PRO A 968 -11.61 -12.52 -17.81
N LEU A 969 -11.22 -12.04 -18.99
CA LEU A 969 -10.86 -10.64 -19.20
C LEU A 969 -12.06 -9.71 -19.48
N ASP A 970 -13.31 -10.20 -19.39
CA ASP A 970 -14.53 -9.48 -19.81
C ASP A 970 -14.49 -9.05 -21.31
N HIS A 971 -13.77 -9.81 -22.15
CA HIS A 971 -13.56 -9.56 -23.59
C HIS A 971 -14.13 -10.69 -24.50
N TRP A 972 -15.12 -11.45 -24.01
CA TRP A 972 -15.87 -12.42 -24.82
C TRP A 972 -17.09 -11.78 -25.50
N LEU A 973 -17.36 -12.18 -26.74
CA LEU A 973 -18.53 -11.76 -27.52
C LEU A 973 -19.41 -12.96 -27.89
N SER A 974 -20.74 -12.77 -27.78
CA SER A 974 -21.73 -13.82 -27.95
C SER A 974 -22.11 -14.07 -29.41
N LEU A 975 -22.30 -15.35 -29.75
CA LEU A 975 -22.50 -15.88 -31.11
C LEU A 975 -23.65 -15.23 -31.92
N GLY A 976 -24.62 -14.58 -31.28
CA GLY A 976 -25.82 -14.03 -31.91
C GLY A 976 -25.75 -12.56 -32.38
N ASN A 977 -24.82 -11.75 -31.88
CA ASN A 977 -24.85 -10.28 -32.08
C ASN A 977 -23.99 -9.80 -33.27
N LYS A 978 -24.08 -10.50 -34.41
CA LYS A 978 -23.25 -10.25 -35.59
C LYS A 978 -23.67 -8.99 -36.37
N ASN A 979 -23.16 -7.84 -35.95
CA ASN A 979 -23.46 -6.54 -36.56
C ASN A 979 -22.34 -6.03 -37.48
N TYR A 980 -21.09 -6.47 -37.28
CA TYR A 980 -19.93 -5.92 -38.00
C TYR A 980 -18.91 -7.00 -38.41
N ALA A 981 -18.08 -6.70 -39.43
CA ALA A 981 -16.99 -7.60 -39.83
C ALA A 981 -15.92 -7.71 -38.74
N ALA A 982 -15.52 -6.55 -38.23
CA ALA A 982 -14.82 -6.31 -36.98
C ALA A 982 -15.25 -4.91 -36.47
N PHE A 983 -14.85 -4.49 -35.26
CA PHE A 983 -15.05 -3.11 -34.80
C PHE A 983 -14.03 -2.68 -33.73
N VAL A 984 -13.77 -1.38 -33.67
CA VAL A 984 -13.12 -0.67 -32.54
C VAL A 984 -14.20 0.04 -31.71
N PRO A 985 -14.31 -0.21 -30.38
CA PRO A 985 -15.25 0.51 -29.52
C PRO A 985 -15.02 2.03 -29.52
N GLU A 986 -16.10 2.82 -29.53
CA GLU A 986 -15.98 4.29 -29.62
C GLU A 986 -15.18 4.88 -28.46
N GLY A 987 -15.42 4.40 -27.23
CA GLY A 987 -14.73 4.79 -26.00
C GLY A 987 -13.53 3.90 -25.60
N ASN A 988 -12.97 3.09 -26.51
CA ASN A 988 -11.66 2.46 -26.25
C ASN A 988 -10.91 2.21 -27.56
N LYS A 989 -9.97 3.11 -27.87
CA LYS A 989 -9.15 3.07 -29.09
C LYS A 989 -7.93 2.15 -29.03
N LYS A 990 -7.75 1.42 -27.94
CA LYS A 990 -6.77 0.33 -27.77
C LYS A 990 -7.40 -1.07 -27.90
N LEU A 991 -8.64 -1.18 -28.36
CA LEU A 991 -9.38 -2.45 -28.36
C LEU A 991 -10.04 -2.72 -29.72
N MET A 992 -10.00 -3.97 -30.18
CA MET A 992 -10.53 -4.37 -31.49
C MET A 992 -11.11 -5.79 -31.43
N TYR A 993 -12.29 -6.01 -32.03
CA TYR A 993 -12.99 -7.29 -31.98
C TYR A 993 -13.33 -7.84 -33.38
N PHE A 994 -13.05 -9.13 -33.63
CA PHE A 994 -13.36 -9.84 -34.88
C PHE A 994 -14.61 -10.72 -34.75
N ASP A 995 -15.76 -10.07 -34.91
CA ASP A 995 -17.13 -10.60 -34.81
C ASP A 995 -17.58 -11.39 -36.06
N GLY A 996 -17.85 -10.69 -37.17
CA GLY A 996 -18.31 -11.29 -38.42
C GLY A 996 -17.23 -12.04 -39.19
N THR A 997 -15.98 -11.57 -39.16
CA THR A 997 -14.85 -12.05 -39.99
C THR A 997 -13.85 -12.88 -39.19
N LYS A 998 -13.15 -13.81 -39.87
CA LYS A 998 -12.00 -14.53 -39.34
C LYS A 998 -10.71 -13.80 -39.69
N ILE A 999 -9.95 -13.34 -38.69
CA ILE A 999 -8.82 -12.42 -38.88
C ILE A 999 -7.72 -12.96 -39.80
N LEU A 1000 -7.41 -14.26 -39.74
CA LEU A 1000 -6.36 -14.91 -40.55
C LEU A 1000 -6.66 -15.05 -42.06
N THR A 1001 -7.80 -14.57 -42.53
CA THR A 1001 -8.16 -14.57 -43.98
C THR A 1001 -7.62 -13.32 -44.69
N GLU A 1002 -7.49 -13.35 -46.02
CA GLU A 1002 -7.12 -12.14 -46.79
C GLU A 1002 -8.13 -10.99 -46.60
N HIS A 1003 -9.42 -11.31 -46.41
CA HIS A 1003 -10.42 -10.33 -45.99
C HIS A 1003 -10.13 -9.78 -44.59
N GLY A 1004 -9.82 -10.67 -43.64
CA GLY A 1004 -9.42 -10.34 -42.29
C GLY A 1004 -8.20 -9.41 -42.20
N LYS A 1005 -7.21 -9.55 -43.10
CA LYS A 1005 -6.07 -8.61 -43.21
C LYS A 1005 -6.50 -7.20 -43.65
N SER A 1006 -7.38 -7.09 -44.65
CA SER A 1006 -7.92 -5.79 -45.09
C SER A 1006 -8.75 -5.15 -43.98
N VAL A 1007 -9.63 -5.91 -43.34
CA VAL A 1007 -10.43 -5.49 -42.18
C VAL A 1007 -9.53 -5.05 -41.02
N PHE A 1008 -8.45 -5.79 -40.71
CA PHE A 1008 -7.48 -5.43 -39.68
C PHE A 1008 -6.82 -4.07 -39.91
N SER A 1009 -6.47 -3.74 -41.16
CA SER A 1009 -5.95 -2.40 -41.50
C SER A 1009 -7.01 -1.29 -41.46
N HIS A 1010 -8.28 -1.62 -41.76
CA HIS A 1010 -9.41 -0.70 -41.63
C HIS A 1010 -9.65 -0.34 -40.15
N GLU A 1011 -9.78 -1.35 -39.29
CA GLU A 1011 -9.94 -1.15 -37.84
C GLU A 1011 -8.69 -0.53 -37.20
N SER A 1012 -7.47 -0.89 -37.65
CA SER A 1012 -6.24 -0.23 -37.18
C SER A 1012 -6.18 1.26 -37.57
N THR A 1013 -6.91 1.70 -38.58
CA THR A 1013 -7.11 3.13 -38.84
C THR A 1013 -7.98 3.74 -37.74
N HIS A 1014 -9.09 3.08 -37.40
CA HIS A 1014 -10.01 3.53 -36.33
C HIS A 1014 -9.40 3.52 -34.92
N THR A 1015 -8.27 2.82 -34.68
CA THR A 1015 -7.49 2.90 -33.43
C THR A 1015 -6.49 4.05 -33.40
N PHE A 1016 -6.11 4.62 -34.55
CA PHE A 1016 -4.98 5.56 -34.67
C PHE A 1016 -5.34 6.93 -35.28
N ASP A 1017 -6.56 7.10 -35.79
CA ASP A 1017 -6.98 8.30 -36.55
C ASP A 1017 -7.04 9.59 -35.73
N ASN A 1018 -7.17 9.51 -34.40
CA ASN A 1018 -7.11 10.69 -33.53
C ASN A 1018 -5.65 11.17 -33.33
N ASP A 1019 -4.82 10.31 -32.76
CA ASP A 1019 -3.61 10.74 -32.03
C ASP A 1019 -2.30 10.44 -32.75
N ILE A 1020 -2.34 9.59 -33.78
CA ILE A 1020 -1.17 9.05 -34.47
C ILE A 1020 -1.21 9.42 -35.96
N LEU A 1021 -2.20 8.94 -36.73
CA LEU A 1021 -2.22 9.05 -38.20
C LEU A 1021 -2.43 10.48 -38.71
N LEU A 1022 -3.15 11.33 -37.97
CA LEU A 1022 -3.45 12.72 -38.34
C LEU A 1022 -2.56 13.71 -37.58
N ASP A 1023 -1.26 13.39 -37.48
CA ASP A 1023 -0.21 14.15 -36.76
C ASP A 1023 -0.54 14.48 -35.28
N GLY A 1024 -1.56 13.81 -34.71
CA GLY A 1024 -2.14 14.10 -33.41
C GLY A 1024 -2.85 15.47 -33.33
N TYR A 1025 -3.58 15.84 -34.40
CA TYR A 1025 -4.55 16.94 -34.41
C TYR A 1025 -6.02 16.46 -34.38
N GLY A 1026 -6.25 15.15 -34.42
CA GLY A 1026 -7.59 14.57 -34.49
C GLY A 1026 -8.25 14.64 -35.88
N LYS A 1027 -9.46 14.08 -35.97
CA LYS A 1027 -10.29 14.09 -37.18
C LYS A 1027 -10.75 15.50 -37.55
N ARG A 1028 -10.73 15.81 -38.85
CA ARG A 1028 -11.31 17.05 -39.39
C ARG A 1028 -12.80 17.15 -39.05
N PHE A 1029 -13.21 18.29 -38.48
CA PHE A 1029 -14.62 18.57 -38.16
C PHE A 1029 -15.55 18.31 -39.36
N GLY A 1030 -16.66 17.62 -39.11
CA GLY A 1030 -17.63 17.20 -40.14
C GLY A 1030 -17.34 15.86 -40.82
N HIS A 1031 -16.11 15.32 -40.74
CA HIS A 1031 -15.78 13.99 -41.24
C HIS A 1031 -15.98 12.91 -40.17
N ARG A 1032 -16.39 11.71 -40.59
CA ARG A 1032 -16.53 10.52 -39.73
C ARG A 1032 -15.29 9.64 -39.84
N ALA A 1033 -15.03 8.77 -38.87
CA ALA A 1033 -13.86 7.87 -38.87
C ALA A 1033 -13.76 7.02 -40.16
N GLU A 1034 -14.91 6.56 -40.66
CA GLU A 1034 -15.06 5.88 -41.96
C GLU A 1034 -14.37 6.59 -43.13
N SER A 1035 -14.31 7.94 -43.13
CA SER A 1035 -13.68 8.73 -44.20
C SER A 1035 -12.16 8.55 -44.28
N PHE A 1036 -11.52 8.09 -43.20
CA PHE A 1036 -10.07 7.84 -43.14
C PHE A 1036 -9.75 6.35 -43.30
N ALA A 1037 -10.65 5.47 -42.89
CA ALA A 1037 -10.47 4.03 -43.02
C ALA A 1037 -10.85 3.52 -44.44
N LYS A 1038 -12.06 3.81 -44.95
CA LYS A 1038 -12.49 3.35 -46.28
C LYS A 1038 -11.85 4.18 -47.39
N GLY A 1039 -10.76 3.66 -47.94
CA GLY A 1039 -10.10 4.20 -49.14
C GLY A 1039 -8.93 5.16 -48.90
N MET A 1040 -8.44 5.31 -47.65
CA MET A 1040 -7.17 6.00 -47.38
C MET A 1040 -6.15 5.09 -46.69
N PHE A 1041 -6.33 4.76 -45.40
CA PHE A 1041 -5.31 4.01 -44.62
C PHE A 1041 -5.54 2.48 -44.53
N GLN A 1042 -6.49 1.96 -45.32
CA GLN A 1042 -6.81 0.52 -45.43
C GLN A 1042 -6.05 -0.15 -46.59
N ALA A 1043 -5.52 -1.35 -46.35
CA ALA A 1043 -4.96 -2.22 -47.38
C ALA A 1043 -6.06 -2.86 -48.25
N PRO A 1044 -5.89 -2.98 -49.58
CA PRO A 1044 -6.91 -3.50 -50.48
C PRO A 1044 -7.20 -5.00 -50.20
N PHE A 1045 -8.47 -5.39 -50.30
CA PHE A 1045 -8.91 -6.78 -50.11
C PHE A 1045 -8.40 -7.72 -51.23
N ASN A 1046 -8.38 -7.26 -52.48
CA ASN A 1046 -7.84 -7.99 -53.63
C ASN A 1046 -6.96 -7.07 -54.47
N GLY A 1047 -5.85 -7.60 -55.00
CA GLY A 1047 -4.93 -6.87 -55.88
C GLY A 1047 -5.50 -6.49 -57.27
N ASN A 1048 -6.73 -6.90 -57.58
CA ASN A 1048 -7.43 -6.59 -58.83
C ASN A 1048 -8.46 -5.45 -58.69
N ASN A 1049 -8.58 -4.81 -57.52
CA ASN A 1049 -9.40 -3.61 -57.37
C ASN A 1049 -8.66 -2.44 -58.04
N GLY A 1050 -9.06 -2.11 -59.26
CA GLY A 1050 -8.30 -1.26 -60.18
C GLY A 1050 -8.23 0.23 -59.84
N ILE A 1051 -7.33 0.89 -60.58
CA ILE A 1051 -7.19 2.34 -60.75
C ILE A 1051 -8.36 2.88 -61.56
#